data_AF-A0A1E7K009-F1
#
_entry.id   AF-A0A1E7K009-F1
#
_cell.length_a   1.000
_cell.length_b   1.000
_cell.length_c   1.000
_cell.angle_alpha   90.00
_cell.angle_beta   90.00
_cell.angle_gamma   90.00
#
_symmetry.space_group_name_H-M   'P 1'
#
loop_
_entity.id
_entity.type
_entity.pdbx_description
1 polymer ?
#
loop_
_entity_poly.entity_id
_entity_poly.type
_entity_poly.pdbx_seq_one_letter_code
_entity_poly.pdbx_strand_id
1 'polypeptide(L)'
;MRDTFGTEGLRRSVLDAWTASAARFREDANAEQDLALGGYRDRLVVELAQNAADAAARAGADGRLRLVLADGTLTAANTGQPLDAAGVESLSTLRASAKRDGADEGAVGRFGVGFSAVLAVSDEPAVVTRAAAAPDAAEGVRWSLAEARELTRQAAAAEPGLAAELDRREGHVPLLRLPLPAPYDASVVPAGYDTAVLLPLRDEAAESLARRLLAAVDDALLLALPGLAEVVIETGDGPVRTLTRHQEGPYVRIEDSAAGATRWRLAGDSGLAGPELLADRPVEERARPGWTVTWAVPVDAEGAPRKPRTAACLHAPTPTDEPLGFPALLLASFPLEPTRRHVAPGPLTRFLLARAADAYAALLRDWRPVATSTVDLVPGPLGAGELDGELRALVLERLPEVPFLASAVSRGVGEDPGEGLEETPGPDEPYALRPRDAEIVEGAGAATVEVLAELFPGLLPAGLERRTELRVLEVPRVPLGEAVDRLTGVEREPDWWWRLYSSLAGVDPERLTGLPVPLADGRTAVGPRHVLLPQPDGAVPPERLARLGLKAAHPDAVHPLLEKLGATPATPRAVLTTPQVRAAVAGSLEAEEAWDDGVEAAGPDPEELAETVLGLVRDAHLAPGDEPWLGALALPDEDGEPAPAAELVYPGSAFARVLRAGELAGCDAQLAERWGEQPLTAVGVQADFALVRAEDVVLDPDGFEPREGDYPEPDDPGLLDAVDVWCEDVLDQVAADGGDAASAVPPVAVEFLAVRDLDLVDDAHWPEALAMLARPPLRDALTAPVRVRLGDGTVTDVRPYTAWWLRGHPVLDGRRPAGLRAAGGDPLLRGLYEEADPGEVTDERVLRALGVRTTAAALLAEPGGPAELLRGLADPDRPVDPAQLHGLHTLLAAAGLDPAEVTLPEELRAVRAGGTVVVDAAEALVADAPDALSLVGERPLLPVAPRYAAELAALLEVRSAGEAAAGLVPEEAGTEREVPAAVRELLPGVPAYYREHEELRIAGVELDWRRTPDGTLHAATLEGLASALAWAAGAWPRRFEVTALLEDPERAAELAAARWFD
;
A
#
# COMPACT_ATOMS: atom_id res chain seq x y z
N MET A 1 -57.42 -61.35 54.52
CA MET A 1 -56.74 -60.23 53.83
C MET A 1 -57.82 -59.30 53.32
N ARG A 2 -57.72 -57.98 53.53
CA ARG A 2 -58.71 -57.02 53.03
C ARG A 2 -58.33 -56.63 51.60
N ASP A 3 -59.20 -56.88 50.63
CA ASP A 3 -59.00 -56.50 49.23
C ASP A 3 -59.50 -55.07 49.02
N THR A 4 -58.72 -54.07 49.45
CA THR A 4 -59.15 -52.67 49.43
C THR A 4 -59.33 -52.13 48.00
N PHE A 5 -58.65 -52.72 47.01
CA PHE A 5 -58.69 -52.29 45.61
C PHE A 5 -59.63 -53.12 44.72
N GLY A 6 -60.31 -54.14 45.26
CA GLY A 6 -61.21 -54.99 44.47
C GLY A 6 -60.50 -55.88 43.43
N THR A 7 -59.24 -56.24 43.67
CA THR A 7 -58.40 -57.06 42.78
C THR A 7 -59.00 -58.44 42.49
N GLU A 8 -59.75 -59.02 43.41
CA GLU A 8 -60.42 -60.30 43.19
C GLU A 8 -61.46 -60.20 42.06
N GLY A 9 -62.22 -59.11 42.01
CA GLY A 9 -63.22 -58.86 40.96
C GLY A 9 -62.58 -58.70 39.58
N LEU A 10 -61.47 -57.96 39.51
CA LEU A 10 -60.68 -57.77 38.28
C LEU A 10 -60.13 -59.11 37.78
N ARG A 11 -59.45 -59.86 38.66
CA ARG A 11 -58.85 -61.15 38.34
C ARG A 11 -59.90 -62.17 37.87
N ARG A 12 -61.03 -62.27 38.57
CA ARG A 12 -62.12 -63.18 38.20
C ARG A 12 -62.66 -62.86 36.81
N SER A 13 -62.95 -61.59 36.53
CA SER A 13 -63.48 -61.16 35.24
C SER A 13 -62.54 -61.51 34.07
N VAL A 14 -61.23 -61.37 34.28
CA VAL A 14 -60.21 -61.73 33.29
C VAL A 14 -60.15 -63.25 33.07
N LEU A 15 -60.07 -64.03 34.15
CA LEU A 15 -60.00 -65.49 34.05
C LEU A 15 -61.27 -66.08 33.43
N ASP A 16 -62.45 -65.56 33.77
CA ASP A 16 -63.72 -65.96 33.15
C ASP A 16 -63.71 -65.69 31.64
N ALA A 17 -63.17 -64.54 31.21
CA ALA A 17 -63.04 -64.20 29.79
C ALA A 17 -62.07 -65.13 29.03
N TRP A 18 -60.95 -65.51 29.64
CA TRP A 18 -59.98 -66.45 29.05
C TRP A 18 -60.51 -67.88 29.00
N THR A 19 -61.24 -68.29 30.04
CA THR A 19 -61.96 -69.58 30.10
C THR A 19 -63.02 -69.66 29.01
N ALA A 20 -63.76 -68.57 28.78
CA ALA A 20 -64.75 -68.48 27.71
C ALA A 20 -64.15 -68.41 26.29
N SER A 21 -62.92 -67.90 26.14
CA SER A 21 -62.24 -67.77 24.84
C SER A 21 -60.72 -67.78 24.94
N ALA A 22 -60.10 -68.88 24.50
CA ALA A 22 -58.64 -68.99 24.37
C ALA A 22 -58.03 -67.93 23.42
N ALA A 23 -58.81 -67.42 22.46
CA ALA A 23 -58.37 -66.33 21.59
C ALA A 23 -58.17 -65.03 22.37
N ARG A 24 -58.99 -64.75 23.39
CA ARG A 24 -58.82 -63.57 24.27
C ARG A 24 -57.57 -63.68 25.14
N PHE A 25 -57.31 -64.87 25.70
CA PHE A 25 -56.05 -65.13 26.39
C PHE A 25 -54.84 -64.86 25.48
N ARG A 26 -54.87 -65.37 24.24
CA ARG A 26 -53.80 -65.15 23.26
C ARG A 26 -53.62 -63.68 22.89
N GLU A 27 -54.72 -62.95 22.69
CA GLU A 27 -54.70 -61.51 22.40
C GLU A 27 -54.06 -60.71 23.56
N ASP A 28 -54.47 -60.96 24.81
CA ASP A 28 -53.91 -60.30 25.98
C ASP A 28 -52.42 -60.65 26.17
N ALA A 29 -52.06 -61.93 26.01
CA ALA A 29 -50.69 -62.39 26.10
C ALA A 29 -49.78 -61.77 25.02
N ASN A 30 -50.25 -61.68 23.78
CA ASN A 30 -49.51 -61.01 22.70
C ASN A 30 -49.38 -59.50 22.97
N ALA A 31 -50.46 -58.84 23.37
CA ALA A 31 -50.45 -57.40 23.62
C ALA A 31 -49.48 -57.01 24.75
N GLU A 32 -49.42 -57.78 25.83
CA GLU A 32 -48.46 -57.54 26.91
C GLU A 32 -47.02 -57.88 26.48
N GLN A 33 -46.83 -59.00 25.78
CA GLN A 33 -45.51 -59.43 25.30
C GLN A 33 -44.91 -58.45 24.28
N ASP A 34 -45.72 -57.89 23.38
CA ASP A 34 -45.29 -56.86 22.42
C ASP A 34 -44.85 -55.57 23.13
N LEU A 35 -45.49 -55.23 24.26
CA LEU A 35 -45.09 -54.08 25.07
C LEU A 35 -43.79 -54.37 25.85
N ALA A 36 -43.67 -55.56 26.45
CA ALA A 36 -42.51 -55.96 27.24
C ALA A 36 -41.24 -56.19 26.40
N LEU A 37 -41.36 -56.79 25.21
CA LEU A 37 -40.25 -57.08 24.29
C LEU A 37 -39.98 -55.95 23.29
N GLY A 38 -40.97 -55.08 23.05
CA GLY A 38 -40.90 -54.00 22.06
C GLY A 38 -40.37 -52.66 22.61
N GLY A 39 -40.94 -51.56 22.10
CA GLY A 39 -40.41 -50.20 22.27
C GLY A 39 -40.33 -49.65 23.71
N TYR A 40 -40.89 -50.33 24.71
CA TYR A 40 -40.94 -49.88 26.11
C TYR A 40 -39.77 -50.39 26.98
N ARG A 41 -38.93 -51.30 26.47
CA ARG A 41 -37.80 -51.88 27.23
C ARG A 41 -36.84 -50.83 27.81
N ASP A 42 -36.54 -49.78 27.06
CA ASP A 42 -35.61 -48.72 27.48
C ASP A 42 -36.32 -47.49 28.12
N ARG A 43 -37.59 -47.61 28.52
CA ARG A 43 -38.41 -46.46 28.98
C ARG A 43 -38.83 -46.52 30.45
N LEU A 44 -38.42 -47.55 31.17
CA LEU A 44 -38.79 -47.81 32.57
C LEU A 44 -38.76 -46.55 33.46
N VAL A 45 -37.62 -45.87 33.53
CA VAL A 45 -37.43 -44.71 34.43
C VAL A 45 -38.34 -43.55 34.04
N VAL A 46 -38.52 -43.32 32.73
CA VAL A 46 -39.33 -42.19 32.24
C VAL A 46 -40.82 -42.43 32.47
N GLU A 47 -41.31 -43.66 32.27
CA GLU A 47 -42.71 -44.01 32.56
C GLU A 47 -43.01 -43.96 34.07
N LEU A 48 -42.05 -44.36 34.92
CA LEU A 48 -42.15 -44.18 36.37
C LEU A 48 -42.19 -42.70 36.77
N ALA A 49 -41.37 -41.86 36.12
CA ALA A 49 -41.38 -40.42 36.35
C ALA A 49 -42.66 -39.74 35.86
N GLN A 50 -43.21 -40.15 34.71
CA GLN A 50 -44.51 -39.67 34.24
C GLN A 50 -45.63 -40.01 35.22
N ASN A 51 -45.66 -41.25 35.73
CA ASN A 51 -46.64 -41.65 36.75
C ASN A 51 -46.51 -40.80 38.02
N ALA A 52 -45.28 -40.50 38.44
CA ALA A 52 -45.00 -39.62 39.57
C ALA A 52 -45.47 -38.18 39.33
N ALA A 53 -45.17 -37.61 38.15
CA ALA A 53 -45.60 -36.28 37.75
C ALA A 53 -47.13 -36.17 37.70
N ASP A 54 -47.79 -37.15 37.10
CA ASP A 54 -49.24 -37.21 36.98
C ASP A 54 -49.92 -37.36 38.37
N ALA A 55 -49.32 -38.14 39.29
CA ALA A 55 -49.81 -38.27 40.66
C ALA A 55 -49.68 -36.96 41.45
N ALA A 56 -48.55 -36.26 41.29
CA ALA A 56 -48.32 -34.95 41.90
C ALA A 56 -49.28 -33.88 41.36
N ALA A 57 -49.49 -33.86 40.03
CA ALA A 57 -50.43 -32.96 39.37
C ALA A 57 -51.87 -33.16 39.87
N ARG A 58 -52.32 -34.41 40.02
CA ARG A 58 -53.65 -34.72 40.59
C ARG A 58 -53.79 -34.31 42.05
N ALA A 59 -52.69 -34.27 42.80
CA ALA A 59 -52.67 -33.80 44.19
C ALA A 59 -52.47 -32.27 44.32
N GLY A 60 -52.18 -31.56 43.23
CA GLY A 60 -51.81 -30.15 43.26
C GLY A 60 -50.55 -29.86 44.10
N ALA A 61 -49.61 -30.81 44.12
CA ALA A 61 -48.38 -30.73 44.93
C ALA A 61 -47.12 -30.82 44.06
N ASP A 62 -45.99 -30.37 44.60
CA ASP A 62 -44.69 -30.53 43.93
C ASP A 62 -44.27 -32.01 43.93
N GLY A 63 -44.07 -32.57 42.74
CA GLY A 63 -43.72 -33.97 42.57
C GLY A 63 -42.27 -34.26 42.94
N ARG A 64 -42.06 -35.27 43.79
CA ARG A 64 -40.75 -35.80 44.13
C ARG A 64 -40.71 -37.26 43.75
N LEU A 65 -39.66 -37.70 43.07
CA LEU A 65 -39.42 -39.09 42.70
C LEU A 65 -38.10 -39.56 43.31
N ARG A 66 -38.09 -40.74 43.92
CA ARG A 66 -36.90 -41.38 44.45
C ARG A 66 -36.74 -42.78 43.87
N LEU A 67 -35.63 -43.00 43.20
CA LEU A 67 -35.26 -44.23 42.52
C LEU A 67 -34.10 -44.89 43.25
N VAL A 68 -34.35 -46.02 43.91
CA VAL A 68 -33.35 -46.74 44.71
C VAL A 68 -33.14 -48.13 44.11
N LEU A 69 -31.93 -48.42 43.67
CA LEU A 69 -31.51 -49.76 43.29
C LEU A 69 -30.63 -50.36 44.39
N ALA A 70 -31.20 -51.27 45.17
CA ALA A 70 -30.54 -51.95 46.28
C ALA A 70 -31.01 -53.42 46.36
N ASP A 71 -30.12 -54.33 46.76
CA ASP A 71 -30.43 -55.75 46.99
C ASP A 71 -31.21 -56.43 45.85
N GLY A 72 -30.86 -56.11 44.59
CA GLY A 72 -31.53 -56.66 43.40
C GLY A 72 -32.96 -56.14 43.17
N THR A 73 -33.38 -55.07 43.85
CA THR A 73 -34.70 -54.45 43.70
C THR A 73 -34.59 -52.98 43.33
N LEU A 74 -35.31 -52.56 42.28
CA LEU A 74 -35.52 -51.15 41.97
C LEU A 74 -36.81 -50.66 42.64
N THR A 75 -36.68 -49.70 43.55
CA THR A 75 -37.80 -49.02 44.21
C THR A 75 -37.98 -47.63 43.64
N ALA A 76 -39.16 -47.31 43.13
CA ALA A 76 -39.53 -45.98 42.64
C ALA A 76 -40.63 -45.39 43.53
N ALA A 77 -40.25 -44.49 44.44
CA ALA A 77 -41.15 -43.83 45.37
C ALA A 77 -41.51 -42.42 44.89
N ASN A 78 -42.79 -42.06 44.89
CA ASN A 78 -43.26 -40.74 44.48
C ASN A 78 -44.21 -40.08 45.48
N THR A 79 -44.21 -38.76 45.49
CA THR A 79 -45.25 -37.95 46.16
C THR A 79 -46.46 -37.77 45.24
N GLY A 80 -47.60 -37.41 45.84
CA GLY A 80 -48.83 -37.09 45.12
C GLY A 80 -50.01 -37.97 45.52
N GLN A 81 -51.01 -38.06 44.66
CA GLN A 81 -52.25 -38.78 44.96
C GLN A 81 -51.95 -40.27 45.21
N PRO A 82 -52.36 -40.84 46.38
CA PRO A 82 -52.25 -42.27 46.66
C PRO A 82 -52.94 -43.16 45.62
N LEU A 83 -52.51 -44.42 45.53
CA LEU A 83 -53.13 -45.40 44.64
C LEU A 83 -54.58 -45.70 45.07
N ASP A 84 -55.52 -45.70 44.13
CA ASP A 84 -56.92 -46.04 44.35
C ASP A 84 -57.36 -47.24 43.49
N ALA A 85 -58.60 -47.71 43.69
CA ALA A 85 -59.14 -48.86 42.96
C ALA A 85 -59.21 -48.64 41.44
N ALA A 86 -59.55 -47.41 41.00
CA ALA A 86 -59.57 -47.05 39.59
C ALA A 86 -58.16 -47.06 38.97
N GLY A 87 -57.15 -46.64 39.73
CA GLY A 87 -55.74 -46.74 39.38
C GLY A 87 -55.32 -48.20 39.21
N VAL A 88 -55.65 -49.08 40.16
CA VAL A 88 -55.34 -50.52 40.07
C VAL A 88 -56.02 -51.18 38.87
N GLU A 89 -57.28 -50.84 38.60
CA GLU A 89 -57.98 -51.29 37.39
C GLU A 89 -57.23 -50.83 36.14
N SER A 90 -56.85 -49.55 36.07
CA SER A 90 -56.11 -49.02 34.93
C SER A 90 -54.71 -49.65 34.75
N LEU A 91 -54.01 -50.01 35.83
CA LEU A 91 -52.72 -50.71 35.75
C LEU A 91 -52.89 -52.17 35.29
N SER A 92 -54.06 -52.74 35.53
CA SER A 92 -54.40 -54.13 35.20
C SER A 92 -55.12 -54.27 33.85
N THR A 93 -55.48 -53.16 33.21
CA THR A 93 -56.15 -53.13 31.90
C THR A 93 -55.26 -52.57 30.77
N LEU A 94 -54.96 -53.36 29.74
CA LEU A 94 -54.28 -52.85 28.53
C LEU A 94 -55.29 -52.13 27.64
N ARG A 95 -54.96 -50.89 27.25
CA ARG A 95 -55.65 -50.07 26.25
C ARG A 95 -57.12 -49.71 26.55
N ALA A 96 -57.61 -49.97 27.75
CA ALA A 96 -58.93 -49.52 28.22
C ALA A 96 -58.74 -48.51 29.37
N SER A 97 -58.68 -47.23 29.04
CA SER A 97 -58.63 -46.15 30.04
C SER A 97 -60.00 -46.00 30.71
N ALA A 98 -60.06 -46.07 32.04
CA ALA A 98 -61.29 -45.99 32.82
C ALA A 98 -61.93 -44.57 32.89
N LYS A 99 -61.27 -43.54 32.34
CA LYS A 99 -61.84 -42.18 32.32
C LYS A 99 -62.73 -41.95 31.10
N ARG A 100 -64.04 -42.07 31.30
CA ARG A 100 -65.08 -41.38 30.52
C ARG A 100 -65.55 -40.21 31.39
N ASP A 101 -65.47 -39.00 30.86
CA ASP A 101 -65.97 -37.74 31.43
C ASP A 101 -65.09 -37.09 32.52
N GLY A 102 -64.26 -36.10 32.13
CA GLY A 102 -63.55 -35.21 33.05
C GLY A 102 -62.50 -34.33 32.36
N ALA A 103 -62.80 -33.03 32.23
CA ALA A 103 -61.93 -32.00 31.66
C ALA A 103 -60.85 -31.53 32.66
N ASP A 104 -59.93 -32.42 33.03
CA ASP A 104 -58.72 -32.01 33.76
C ASP A 104 -57.61 -31.67 32.75
N GLU A 105 -57.45 -30.38 32.51
CA GLU A 105 -56.35 -29.78 31.77
C GLU A 105 -55.04 -29.99 32.56
N GLY A 106 -54.18 -30.92 32.12
CA GLY A 106 -52.80 -31.05 32.65
C GLY A 106 -52.19 -32.46 32.71
N ALA A 107 -52.98 -33.54 32.59
CA ALA A 107 -52.45 -34.92 32.65
C ALA A 107 -52.07 -35.46 31.26
N VAL A 108 -50.78 -35.57 30.97
CA VAL A 108 -50.24 -35.93 29.64
C VAL A 108 -50.15 -37.47 29.43
N GLY A 109 -50.39 -38.29 30.46
CA GLY A 109 -50.23 -39.75 30.41
C GLY A 109 -51.40 -40.55 29.79
N ARG A 110 -51.09 -41.55 28.93
CA ARG A 110 -51.98 -42.70 28.70
C ARG A 110 -51.97 -43.56 29.96
N PHE A 111 -53.02 -43.49 30.78
CA PHE A 111 -53.17 -44.38 31.93
C PHE A 111 -53.18 -45.85 31.49
N GLY A 112 -52.32 -46.68 32.11
CA GLY A 112 -52.30 -48.14 31.99
C GLY A 112 -51.32 -48.76 31.01
N VAL A 113 -50.94 -48.09 29.91
CA VAL A 113 -50.02 -48.68 28.90
C VAL A 113 -48.55 -48.44 29.25
N GLY A 114 -48.24 -47.36 29.98
CA GLY A 114 -46.86 -47.03 30.38
C GLY A 114 -46.29 -47.95 31.46
N PHE A 115 -47.16 -48.44 32.36
CA PHE A 115 -46.73 -49.30 33.48
C PHE A 115 -46.19 -50.65 33.01
N SER A 116 -46.55 -51.15 31.83
CA SER A 116 -45.98 -52.40 31.30
C SER A 116 -44.47 -52.34 31.07
N ALA A 117 -43.87 -51.14 31.05
CA ALA A 117 -42.40 -50.99 31.01
C ALA A 117 -41.70 -51.68 32.20
N VAL A 118 -42.39 -51.88 33.33
CA VAL A 118 -41.84 -52.61 34.49
C VAL A 118 -41.54 -54.08 34.20
N LEU A 119 -42.27 -54.68 33.25
CA LEU A 119 -42.10 -56.07 32.84
C LEU A 119 -40.77 -56.32 32.10
N ALA A 120 -40.14 -55.25 31.61
CA ALA A 120 -38.80 -55.33 31.04
C ALA A 120 -37.77 -55.83 32.07
N VAL A 121 -37.99 -55.52 33.35
CA VAL A 121 -37.03 -55.78 34.43
C VAL A 121 -37.54 -56.69 35.55
N SER A 122 -38.85 -56.81 35.76
CA SER A 122 -39.45 -57.54 36.89
C SER A 122 -40.55 -58.51 36.45
N ASP A 123 -40.53 -59.70 37.04
CA ASP A 123 -41.61 -60.70 36.94
C ASP A 123 -42.57 -60.64 38.15
N GLU A 124 -42.25 -59.81 39.15
CA GLU A 124 -43.01 -59.67 40.39
C GLU A 124 -43.19 -58.19 40.79
N PRO A 125 -43.70 -57.31 39.91
CA PRO A 125 -43.87 -55.91 40.26
C PRO A 125 -44.92 -55.73 41.36
N ALA A 126 -44.74 -54.72 42.20
CA ALA A 126 -45.72 -54.32 43.21
C ALA A 126 -45.84 -52.80 43.28
N VAL A 127 -47.02 -52.33 43.67
CA VAL A 127 -47.27 -50.92 43.98
C VAL A 127 -47.85 -50.84 45.38
N VAL A 128 -47.20 -50.05 46.23
CA VAL A 128 -47.52 -49.90 47.65
C VAL A 128 -47.85 -48.44 47.91
N THR A 129 -48.95 -48.15 48.59
CA THR A 129 -49.34 -46.80 48.95
C THR A 129 -49.66 -46.72 50.44
N ARG A 130 -49.45 -45.56 51.06
CA ARG A 130 -49.77 -45.38 52.48
C ARG A 130 -51.28 -45.44 52.70
N ALA A 131 -51.71 -46.15 53.75
CA ALA A 131 -53.13 -46.29 54.04
C ALA A 131 -53.69 -44.98 54.61
N ALA A 132 -54.71 -44.41 53.95
CA ALA A 132 -55.35 -43.17 54.40
C ALA A 132 -55.96 -43.26 55.81
N ALA A 133 -56.31 -44.47 56.27
CA ALA A 133 -56.98 -44.72 57.54
C ALA A 133 -56.04 -45.10 58.71
N ALA A 134 -54.76 -45.36 58.45
CA ALA A 134 -53.80 -45.82 59.46
C ALA A 134 -52.36 -45.39 59.10
N PRO A 135 -51.76 -44.45 59.85
CA PRO A 135 -50.45 -43.87 59.52
C PRO A 135 -49.30 -44.89 59.45
N ASP A 136 -49.41 -45.98 60.21
CA ASP A 136 -48.38 -47.04 60.32
C ASP A 136 -48.67 -48.27 59.42
N ALA A 137 -49.65 -48.20 58.53
CA ALA A 137 -49.99 -49.29 57.62
C ALA A 137 -49.91 -48.83 56.15
N ALA A 138 -49.47 -49.75 55.27
CA ALA A 138 -49.52 -49.57 53.83
C ALA A 138 -50.39 -50.65 53.19
N GLU A 139 -51.08 -50.27 52.12
CA GLU A 139 -51.86 -51.17 51.29
C GLU A 139 -51.20 -51.26 49.91
N GLY A 140 -51.16 -52.44 49.32
CA GLY A 140 -50.54 -52.61 48.02
C GLY A 140 -51.21 -53.66 47.15
N VAL A 141 -50.92 -53.53 45.86
CA VAL A 141 -51.21 -54.53 44.84
C VAL A 141 -49.88 -55.09 44.35
N ARG A 142 -49.84 -56.40 44.09
CA ARG A 142 -48.69 -57.06 43.48
C ARG A 142 -49.12 -57.98 42.36
N TRP A 143 -48.15 -58.30 41.52
CA TRP A 143 -48.26 -59.32 40.50
C TRP A 143 -47.12 -60.32 40.72
N SER A 144 -47.34 -61.59 40.38
CA SER A 144 -46.27 -62.60 40.35
C SER A 144 -46.49 -63.51 39.16
N LEU A 145 -45.47 -63.65 38.31
CA LEU A 145 -45.53 -64.52 37.14
C LEU A 145 -45.81 -65.98 37.53
N ALA A 146 -45.25 -66.44 38.65
CA ALA A 146 -45.46 -67.80 39.15
C ALA A 146 -46.93 -68.04 39.55
N GLU A 147 -47.53 -67.11 40.30
CA GLU A 147 -48.94 -67.22 40.70
C GLU A 147 -49.89 -66.97 39.54
N ALA A 148 -49.59 -66.03 38.63
CA ALA A 148 -50.36 -65.79 37.41
C ALA A 148 -50.43 -67.07 36.55
N ARG A 149 -49.31 -67.78 36.40
CA ARG A 149 -49.27 -69.08 35.72
C ARG A 149 -50.14 -70.12 36.42
N GLU A 150 -50.08 -70.18 37.74
CA GLU A 150 -50.86 -71.15 38.51
C GLU A 150 -52.36 -70.86 38.45
N LEU A 151 -52.77 -69.61 38.60
CA LEU A 151 -54.15 -69.16 38.44
C LEU A 151 -54.69 -69.47 37.03
N THR A 152 -53.86 -69.26 36.01
CA THR A 152 -54.23 -69.57 34.62
C THR A 152 -54.33 -71.08 34.39
N ARG A 153 -53.42 -71.90 34.95
CA ARG A 153 -53.51 -73.37 34.92
C ARG A 153 -54.76 -73.88 35.61
N GLN A 154 -55.12 -73.31 36.76
CA GLN A 154 -56.33 -73.66 37.50
C GLN A 154 -57.59 -73.34 36.68
N ALA A 155 -57.64 -72.17 36.05
CA ALA A 155 -58.72 -71.83 35.12
C ALA A 155 -58.75 -72.77 33.89
N ALA A 156 -57.58 -73.15 33.37
CA ALA A 156 -57.44 -74.07 32.23
C ALA A 156 -57.74 -75.53 32.57
N ALA A 157 -57.76 -75.93 33.86
CA ALA A 157 -57.92 -77.32 34.27
C ALA A 157 -59.26 -77.94 33.81
N ALA A 158 -60.29 -77.12 33.64
CA ALA A 158 -61.60 -77.52 33.13
C ALA A 158 -61.82 -77.18 31.65
N GLU A 159 -60.91 -76.45 31.00
CA GLU A 159 -61.08 -75.92 29.63
C GLU A 159 -59.90 -76.30 28.70
N PRO A 160 -60.04 -77.35 27.86
CA PRO A 160 -58.96 -77.85 27.00
C PRO A 160 -58.39 -76.81 26.02
N GLY A 161 -59.23 -75.88 25.55
CA GLY A 161 -58.81 -74.84 24.60
C GLY A 161 -57.83 -73.84 25.20
N LEU A 162 -58.04 -73.45 26.46
CA LEU A 162 -57.12 -72.57 27.19
C LEU A 162 -55.84 -73.31 27.58
N ALA A 163 -55.95 -74.58 28.00
CA ALA A 163 -54.79 -75.41 28.34
C ALA A 163 -53.84 -75.60 27.14
N ALA A 164 -54.38 -75.92 25.96
CA ALA A 164 -53.57 -76.08 24.76
C ALA A 164 -52.88 -74.77 24.33
N GLU A 165 -53.52 -73.62 24.52
CA GLU A 165 -52.89 -72.33 24.21
C GLU A 165 -51.79 -71.99 25.22
N LEU A 166 -52.01 -72.25 26.52
CA LEU A 166 -51.01 -72.04 27.56
C LEU A 166 -49.74 -72.89 27.30
N ASP A 167 -49.91 -74.16 26.92
CA ASP A 167 -48.80 -75.06 26.57
C ASP A 167 -48.05 -74.58 25.32
N ARG A 168 -48.77 -74.14 24.28
CA ARG A 168 -48.16 -73.56 23.06
C ARG A 168 -47.31 -72.33 23.34
N ARG A 169 -47.65 -71.58 24.39
CA ARG A 169 -46.93 -70.38 24.81
C ARG A 169 -45.88 -70.67 25.89
N GLU A 170 -45.55 -71.93 26.11
CA GLU A 170 -44.55 -72.38 27.10
C GLU A 170 -44.84 -71.81 28.51
N GLY A 171 -46.13 -71.67 28.85
CA GLY A 171 -46.56 -71.12 30.13
C GLY A 171 -46.43 -69.60 30.25
N HIS A 172 -46.23 -68.85 29.17
CA HIS A 172 -46.30 -67.38 29.20
C HIS A 172 -47.74 -66.90 29.38
N VAL A 173 -47.98 -66.03 30.36
CA VAL A 173 -49.29 -65.46 30.71
C VAL A 173 -49.18 -63.93 30.81
N PRO A 174 -50.25 -63.18 30.51
CA PRO A 174 -50.23 -61.72 30.66
C PRO A 174 -50.34 -61.35 32.16
N LEU A 175 -49.20 -61.03 32.75
CA LEU A 175 -48.98 -60.86 34.17
C LEU A 175 -49.85 -59.75 34.76
N LEU A 176 -49.88 -58.56 34.14
CA LEU A 176 -50.53 -57.38 34.73
C LEU A 176 -52.05 -57.53 34.84
N ARG A 177 -52.64 -58.51 34.15
CA ARG A 177 -54.09 -58.77 34.18
C ARG A 177 -54.58 -59.46 35.45
N LEU A 178 -53.68 -60.00 36.26
CA LEU A 178 -54.02 -60.80 37.45
C LEU A 178 -53.46 -60.15 38.73
N PRO A 179 -53.97 -58.97 39.15
CA PRO A 179 -53.52 -58.32 40.38
C PRO A 179 -53.88 -59.15 41.61
N LEU A 180 -53.02 -59.11 42.62
CA LEU A 180 -53.17 -59.77 43.93
C LEU A 180 -53.10 -58.72 45.05
N PRO A 181 -53.97 -58.79 46.07
CA PRO A 181 -53.81 -57.96 47.25
C PRO A 181 -52.57 -58.40 48.02
N ALA A 182 -51.81 -57.45 48.57
CA ALA A 182 -50.68 -57.75 49.45
C ALA A 182 -50.55 -56.72 50.57
N PRO A 183 -50.45 -57.16 51.85
CA PRO A 183 -50.10 -56.27 52.94
C PRO A 183 -48.60 -55.94 52.88
N TYR A 184 -48.27 -54.67 53.07
CA TYR A 184 -46.89 -54.22 53.20
C TYR A 184 -46.73 -53.44 54.51
N ASP A 185 -45.51 -53.47 55.06
CA ASP A 185 -45.15 -52.56 56.13
C ASP A 185 -45.10 -51.12 55.58
N ALA A 186 -45.54 -50.14 56.36
CA ALA A 186 -45.46 -48.73 55.96
C ALA A 186 -44.02 -48.27 55.70
N SER A 187 -43.02 -48.92 56.31
CA SER A 187 -41.60 -48.64 56.09
C SER A 187 -41.13 -48.91 54.65
N VAL A 188 -41.90 -49.67 53.86
CA VAL A 188 -41.61 -49.95 52.45
C VAL A 188 -41.77 -48.70 51.57
N VAL A 189 -42.60 -47.74 51.99
CA VAL A 189 -42.70 -46.43 51.34
C VAL A 189 -41.78 -45.45 52.09
N PRO A 190 -40.67 -44.99 51.47
CA PRO A 190 -39.71 -44.11 52.13
C PRO A 190 -40.37 -42.89 52.79
N ALA A 191 -39.84 -42.47 53.95
CA ALA A 191 -40.33 -41.31 54.67
C ALA A 191 -40.43 -40.08 53.74
N GLY A 192 -41.58 -39.39 53.76
CA GLY A 192 -41.84 -38.25 52.88
C GLY A 192 -42.36 -38.55 51.47
N TYR A 193 -42.60 -39.82 51.11
CA TYR A 193 -43.25 -40.25 49.85
C TYR A 193 -44.59 -40.94 50.12
N ASP A 194 -45.48 -40.98 49.12
CA ASP A 194 -46.86 -41.46 49.27
C ASP A 194 -47.09 -42.85 48.67
N THR A 195 -46.42 -43.13 47.54
CA THR A 195 -46.52 -44.39 46.79
C THR A 195 -45.13 -44.91 46.43
N ALA A 196 -44.91 -46.22 46.44
CA ALA A 196 -43.69 -46.89 46.01
C ALA A 196 -43.98 -48.05 45.07
N VAL A 197 -43.35 -48.05 43.89
CA VAL A 197 -43.31 -49.17 42.96
C VAL A 197 -42.08 -50.01 43.27
N LEU A 198 -42.27 -51.28 43.59
CA LEU A 198 -41.20 -52.24 43.90
C LEU A 198 -40.99 -53.18 42.74
N LEU A 199 -39.77 -53.26 42.24
CA LEU A 199 -39.40 -54.07 41.08
C LEU A 199 -38.23 -54.98 41.44
N PRO A 200 -38.48 -56.17 42.00
CA PRO A 200 -37.48 -57.23 42.10
C PRO A 200 -36.97 -57.58 40.70
N LEU A 201 -35.67 -57.43 40.48
CA LEU A 201 -35.08 -57.59 39.16
C LEU A 201 -34.94 -59.07 38.83
N ARG A 202 -35.45 -59.49 37.67
CA ARG A 202 -35.52 -60.90 37.26
C ARG A 202 -34.15 -61.56 37.11
N ASP A 203 -33.19 -60.84 36.55
CA ASP A 203 -31.88 -61.36 36.16
C ASP A 203 -30.82 -60.23 36.03
N GLU A 204 -29.56 -60.61 35.80
CA GLU A 204 -28.43 -59.68 35.64
C GLU A 204 -28.60 -58.71 34.45
N ALA A 205 -29.32 -59.13 33.40
CA ALA A 205 -29.58 -58.27 32.24
C ALA A 205 -30.62 -57.19 32.58
N ALA A 206 -31.64 -57.52 33.37
CA ALA A 206 -32.60 -56.57 33.93
C ALA A 206 -31.92 -55.56 34.87
N GLU A 207 -30.99 -56.02 35.72
CA GLU A 207 -30.20 -55.14 36.58
C GLU A 207 -29.30 -54.20 35.77
N SER A 208 -28.60 -54.73 34.77
CA SER A 208 -27.76 -53.93 33.87
C SER A 208 -28.58 -52.88 33.13
N LEU A 209 -29.78 -53.23 32.65
CA LEU A 209 -30.71 -52.29 32.03
C LEU A 209 -31.15 -51.20 33.00
N ALA A 210 -31.58 -51.55 34.22
CA ALA A 210 -31.99 -50.57 35.24
C ALA A 210 -30.84 -49.60 35.56
N ARG A 211 -29.61 -50.09 35.77
CA ARG A 211 -28.43 -49.25 36.03
C ARG A 211 -28.16 -48.27 34.89
N ARG A 212 -28.22 -48.72 33.63
CA ARG A 212 -28.05 -47.84 32.46
C ARG A 212 -29.12 -46.76 32.38
N LEU A 213 -30.39 -47.11 32.62
CA LEU A 213 -31.49 -46.15 32.54
C LEU A 213 -31.43 -45.11 33.67
N LEU A 214 -31.02 -45.50 34.88
CA LEU A 214 -30.78 -44.57 35.97
C LEU A 214 -29.60 -43.62 35.69
N ALA A 215 -28.52 -44.13 35.08
CA ALA A 215 -27.39 -43.32 34.68
C ALA A 215 -27.72 -42.33 33.54
N ALA A 216 -28.68 -42.67 32.68
CA ALA A 216 -29.11 -41.85 31.55
C ALA A 216 -30.06 -40.69 31.92
N VAL A 217 -30.48 -40.57 33.19
CA VAL A 217 -31.30 -39.43 33.63
C VAL A 217 -30.50 -38.13 33.55
N ASP A 218 -31.08 -37.14 32.87
CA ASP A 218 -30.54 -35.80 32.66
C ASP A 218 -31.62 -34.71 32.88
N ASP A 219 -31.23 -33.45 32.65
CA ASP A 219 -32.08 -32.26 32.79
C ASP A 219 -33.38 -32.36 31.98
N ALA A 220 -33.37 -33.06 30.84
CA ALA A 220 -34.53 -33.14 29.96
C ALA A 220 -35.73 -33.80 30.66
N LEU A 221 -35.50 -34.69 31.63
CA LEU A 221 -36.59 -35.32 32.39
C LEU A 221 -37.40 -34.29 33.19
N LEU A 222 -36.73 -33.39 33.90
CA LEU A 222 -37.37 -32.34 34.71
C LEU A 222 -37.91 -31.18 33.84
N LEU A 223 -37.34 -30.97 32.65
CA LEU A 223 -37.87 -30.01 31.69
C LEU A 223 -39.13 -30.54 30.99
N ALA A 224 -39.17 -31.84 30.65
CA ALA A 224 -40.30 -32.50 30.02
C ALA A 224 -41.48 -32.73 30.97
N LEU A 225 -41.21 -32.86 32.27
CA LEU A 225 -42.20 -33.13 33.31
C LEU A 225 -42.18 -32.01 34.36
N PRO A 226 -42.77 -30.84 34.06
CA PRO A 226 -42.73 -29.67 34.96
C PRO A 226 -43.43 -29.91 36.31
N GLY A 227 -44.27 -30.94 36.42
CA GLY A 227 -44.88 -31.37 37.68
C GLY A 227 -43.92 -32.08 38.65
N LEU A 228 -42.69 -32.41 38.22
CA LEU A 228 -41.63 -32.91 39.09
C LEU A 228 -40.69 -31.77 39.48
N ALA A 229 -40.53 -31.57 40.79
CA ALA A 229 -39.57 -30.65 41.39
C ALA A 229 -38.25 -31.34 41.76
N GLU A 230 -38.25 -32.65 42.07
CA GLU A 230 -37.06 -33.37 42.52
C GLU A 230 -37.03 -34.83 42.02
N VAL A 231 -35.85 -35.28 41.58
CA VAL A 231 -35.54 -36.69 41.31
C VAL A 231 -34.29 -37.10 42.11
N VAL A 232 -34.43 -38.10 42.99
CA VAL A 232 -33.34 -38.68 43.78
C VAL A 232 -33.00 -40.06 43.22
N ILE A 233 -31.72 -40.35 42.99
CA ILE A 233 -31.23 -41.61 42.42
C ILE A 233 -30.16 -42.20 43.34
N GLU A 234 -30.36 -43.45 43.76
CA GLU A 234 -29.47 -44.21 44.63
C GLU A 234 -29.16 -45.56 43.99
N THR A 235 -27.88 -45.89 43.80
CA THR A 235 -27.45 -47.14 43.15
C THR A 235 -26.36 -47.83 43.96
N GLY A 236 -26.74 -48.81 44.80
CA GLY A 236 -25.80 -49.46 45.72
C GLY A 236 -25.10 -48.48 46.67
N ASP A 237 -23.80 -48.68 46.91
CA ASP A 237 -22.96 -47.85 47.81
C ASP A 237 -22.46 -46.52 47.17
N GLY A 238 -22.98 -46.16 45.99
CA GLY A 238 -22.63 -44.90 45.33
C GLY A 238 -23.20 -43.67 46.06
N PRO A 239 -22.67 -42.45 45.79
CA PRO A 239 -23.24 -41.24 46.33
C PRO A 239 -24.69 -41.04 45.83
N VAL A 240 -25.54 -40.50 46.71
CA VAL A 240 -26.92 -40.13 46.34
C VAL A 240 -26.87 -38.99 45.31
N ARG A 241 -27.43 -39.23 44.13
CA ARG A 241 -27.58 -38.19 43.08
C ARG A 241 -28.96 -37.54 43.21
N THR A 242 -29.02 -36.22 43.17
CA THR A 242 -30.26 -35.46 43.29
C THR A 242 -30.32 -34.43 42.18
N LEU A 243 -31.43 -34.41 41.44
CA LEU A 243 -31.76 -33.40 40.45
C LEU A 243 -32.94 -32.58 40.97
N THR A 244 -32.80 -31.27 41.07
CA THR A 244 -33.87 -30.36 41.51
C THR A 244 -34.15 -29.27 40.47
N ARG A 245 -35.43 -28.98 40.26
CA ARG A 245 -35.93 -27.96 39.34
C ARG A 245 -36.33 -26.70 40.11
N HIS A 246 -35.78 -25.55 39.71
CA HIS A 246 -36.12 -24.23 40.26
C HIS A 246 -36.53 -23.28 39.14
N GLN A 247 -37.60 -22.49 39.35
CA GLN A 247 -37.97 -21.42 38.43
C GLN A 247 -37.25 -20.12 38.83
N GLU A 248 -36.53 -19.48 37.91
CA GLU A 248 -35.74 -18.26 38.12
C GLU A 248 -36.03 -17.22 37.03
N GLY A 249 -37.11 -16.46 37.20
CA GLY A 249 -37.56 -15.49 36.19
C GLY A 249 -37.79 -16.19 34.84
N PRO A 250 -37.15 -15.76 33.73
CA PRO A 250 -37.29 -16.38 32.42
C PRO A 250 -36.49 -17.70 32.26
N TYR A 251 -35.79 -18.13 33.32
CA TYR A 251 -34.97 -19.34 33.30
C TYR A 251 -35.55 -20.44 34.18
N VAL A 252 -35.26 -21.68 33.83
CA VAL A 252 -35.40 -22.86 34.67
C VAL A 252 -34.01 -23.34 35.04
N ARG A 253 -33.69 -23.38 36.33
CA ARG A 253 -32.41 -23.90 36.82
C ARG A 253 -32.59 -25.34 37.27
N ILE A 254 -31.80 -26.25 36.68
CA ILE A 254 -31.69 -27.63 37.12
C ILE A 254 -30.39 -27.77 37.90
N GLU A 255 -30.46 -28.16 39.16
CA GLU A 255 -29.28 -28.52 39.95
C GLU A 255 -29.14 -30.04 39.96
N ASP A 256 -28.07 -30.57 39.37
CA ASP A 256 -27.71 -31.97 39.47
C ASP A 256 -26.48 -32.11 40.38
N SER A 257 -26.60 -32.84 41.49
CA SER A 257 -25.49 -33.05 42.40
C SER A 257 -24.29 -33.78 41.77
N ALA A 258 -24.48 -34.44 40.62
CA ALA A 258 -23.40 -35.06 39.84
C ALA A 258 -22.84 -34.17 38.72
N ALA A 259 -23.66 -33.33 38.07
CA ALA A 259 -23.27 -32.57 36.87
C ALA A 259 -23.17 -31.04 37.06
N GLY A 260 -23.57 -30.53 38.22
CA GLY A 260 -23.63 -29.10 38.53
C GLY A 260 -24.99 -28.48 38.20
N ALA A 261 -25.07 -27.14 38.24
CA ALA A 261 -26.28 -26.42 37.91
C ALA A 261 -26.28 -25.97 36.43
N THR A 262 -27.40 -26.19 35.74
CA THR A 262 -27.64 -25.70 34.38
C THR A 262 -28.81 -24.73 34.40
N ARG A 263 -28.63 -23.53 33.83
CA ARG A 263 -29.72 -22.56 33.61
C ARG A 263 -30.25 -22.73 32.20
N TRP A 264 -31.54 -22.95 32.07
CA TRP A 264 -32.23 -23.15 30.80
C TRP A 264 -33.17 -21.99 30.51
N ARG A 265 -33.05 -21.38 29.33
CA ARG A 265 -34.05 -20.45 28.80
C ARG A 265 -35.09 -21.23 28.01
N LEU A 266 -36.36 -21.00 28.29
CA LEU A 266 -37.47 -21.70 27.65
C LEU A 266 -38.32 -20.73 26.84
N ALA A 267 -38.84 -21.23 25.72
CA ALA A 267 -39.93 -20.59 24.98
C ALA A 267 -40.88 -21.68 24.50
N GLY A 268 -42.19 -21.46 24.65
CA GLY A 268 -43.17 -22.48 24.31
C GLY A 268 -44.51 -21.91 23.93
N ASP A 269 -45.32 -22.75 23.31
CA ASP A 269 -46.69 -22.48 22.91
C ASP A 269 -47.55 -23.71 23.27
N SER A 270 -48.83 -23.50 23.56
CA SER A 270 -49.75 -24.58 23.91
C SER A 270 -51.18 -24.21 23.56
N GLY A 271 -52.03 -25.21 23.35
CA GLY A 271 -53.43 -24.97 23.03
C GLY A 271 -54.22 -26.24 22.77
N LEU A 272 -55.38 -26.07 22.13
CA LEU A 272 -56.25 -27.17 21.71
C LEU A 272 -56.19 -27.33 20.19
N ALA A 273 -55.98 -28.55 19.71
CA ALA A 273 -55.94 -28.89 18.29
C ALA A 273 -57.37 -29.00 17.74
N GLY A 274 -57.58 -28.47 16.53
CA GLY A 274 -58.84 -28.60 15.82
C GLY A 274 -59.20 -30.07 15.53
N PRO A 275 -60.48 -30.48 15.57
CA PRO A 275 -60.89 -31.86 15.32
C PRO A 275 -60.40 -32.44 13.97
N GLU A 276 -60.26 -31.59 12.97
CA GLU A 276 -59.74 -31.93 11.64
C GLU A 276 -58.27 -32.36 11.64
N LEU A 277 -57.46 -31.81 12.56
CA LEU A 277 -56.05 -32.20 12.71
C LEU A 277 -55.89 -33.59 13.32
N LEU A 278 -56.89 -34.04 14.06
CA LEU A 278 -56.93 -35.33 14.77
C LEU A 278 -57.74 -36.39 14.01
N ALA A 279 -58.27 -36.09 12.83
CA ALA A 279 -59.22 -36.94 12.12
C ALA A 279 -58.68 -38.34 11.78
N ASP A 280 -57.36 -38.45 11.60
CA ASP A 280 -56.63 -39.69 11.30
C ASP A 280 -56.09 -40.38 12.57
N ARG A 281 -56.41 -39.87 13.77
CA ARG A 281 -55.94 -40.40 15.06
C ARG A 281 -56.95 -41.38 15.69
N PRO A 282 -56.48 -42.34 16.51
CA PRO A 282 -57.33 -43.20 17.33
C PRO A 282 -58.36 -42.40 18.14
N VAL A 283 -59.53 -42.98 18.42
CA VAL A 283 -60.65 -42.33 19.14
C VAL A 283 -60.19 -41.77 20.50
N GLU A 284 -59.37 -42.52 21.21
CA GLU A 284 -58.85 -42.18 22.53
C GLU A 284 -57.87 -40.99 22.49
N GLU A 285 -57.16 -40.80 21.38
CA GLU A 285 -56.30 -39.63 21.16
C GLU A 285 -57.11 -38.40 20.75
N ARG A 286 -58.17 -38.59 19.96
CA ARG A 286 -59.09 -37.49 19.58
C ARG A 286 -59.79 -36.85 20.77
N ALA A 287 -60.00 -37.61 21.84
CA ALA A 287 -60.55 -37.11 23.09
C ALA A 287 -59.58 -36.22 23.90
N ARG A 288 -58.34 -36.04 23.43
CA ARG A 288 -57.28 -35.26 24.09
C ARG A 288 -56.66 -34.24 23.12
N PRO A 289 -57.37 -33.14 22.83
CA PRO A 289 -56.92 -32.17 21.83
C PRO A 289 -55.78 -31.26 22.31
N GLY A 290 -55.42 -31.29 23.60
CA GLY A 290 -54.34 -30.48 24.13
C GLY A 290 -52.99 -30.78 23.46
N TRP A 291 -52.27 -29.72 23.09
CA TRP A 291 -50.91 -29.80 22.56
C TRP A 291 -49.99 -28.78 23.23
N THR A 292 -48.70 -29.10 23.26
CA THR A 292 -47.66 -28.26 23.82
C THR A 292 -46.40 -28.34 22.97
N VAL A 293 -45.69 -27.24 22.84
CA VAL A 293 -44.35 -27.17 22.25
C VAL A 293 -43.48 -26.30 23.16
N THR A 294 -42.26 -26.73 23.43
CA THR A 294 -41.30 -26.01 24.27
C THR A 294 -39.89 -26.23 23.77
N TRP A 295 -39.21 -25.15 23.46
CA TRP A 295 -37.77 -25.12 23.24
C TRP A 295 -37.06 -24.78 24.55
N ALA A 296 -35.95 -25.46 24.82
CA ALA A 296 -35.08 -25.18 25.95
C ALA A 296 -33.62 -25.06 25.49
N VAL A 297 -32.96 -23.96 25.85
CA VAL A 297 -31.55 -23.71 25.55
C VAL A 297 -30.79 -23.46 26.85
N PRO A 298 -29.70 -24.19 27.13
CA PRO A 298 -28.89 -23.90 28.30
C PRO A 298 -28.07 -22.63 28.06
N VAL A 299 -27.85 -21.84 29.11
CA VAL A 299 -27.07 -20.60 29.06
C VAL A 299 -25.94 -20.62 30.09
N ASP A 300 -24.91 -19.82 29.87
CA ASP A 300 -23.87 -19.56 30.87
C ASP A 300 -24.26 -18.48 31.89
N ALA A 301 -23.30 -17.99 32.68
CA ALA A 301 -23.56 -17.01 33.73
C ALA A 301 -24.02 -15.66 33.14
N GLU A 302 -23.46 -15.28 31.99
CA GLU A 302 -23.71 -14.05 31.25
C GLU A 302 -24.98 -14.13 30.38
N GLY A 303 -25.56 -15.33 30.22
CA GLY A 303 -26.79 -15.55 29.47
C GLY A 303 -26.54 -15.92 27.99
N ALA A 304 -25.30 -16.19 27.59
CA ALA A 304 -24.97 -16.65 26.25
C ALA A 304 -25.39 -18.13 26.07
N PRO A 305 -25.91 -18.50 24.89
CA PRO A 305 -26.38 -19.86 24.62
C PRO A 305 -25.24 -20.88 24.68
N ARG A 306 -25.56 -22.08 25.16
CA ARG A 306 -24.67 -23.23 25.22
C ARG A 306 -25.33 -24.40 24.52
N LYS A 307 -24.52 -25.37 24.07
CA LYS A 307 -25.05 -26.60 23.48
C LYS A 307 -25.69 -27.49 24.57
N PRO A 308 -26.94 -27.98 24.38
CA PRO A 308 -27.54 -28.99 25.24
C PRO A 308 -26.66 -30.23 25.39
N ARG A 309 -26.57 -30.76 26.62
CA ARG A 309 -25.92 -32.04 26.92
C ARG A 309 -26.88 -33.23 26.83
N THR A 310 -28.17 -32.94 26.66
CA THR A 310 -29.25 -33.92 26.53
C THR A 310 -29.17 -34.64 25.19
N ALA A 311 -29.93 -35.72 25.03
CA ALA A 311 -30.04 -36.40 23.73
C ALA A 311 -30.49 -35.42 22.63
N ALA A 312 -29.80 -35.46 21.48
CA ALA A 312 -30.09 -34.61 20.32
C ALA A 312 -31.21 -35.22 19.47
N CYS A 313 -32.39 -35.39 20.08
CA CYS A 313 -33.59 -35.90 19.43
C CYS A 313 -34.82 -35.09 19.86
N LEU A 314 -35.95 -35.34 19.21
CA LEU A 314 -37.23 -34.83 19.65
C LEU A 314 -37.67 -35.53 20.95
N HIS A 315 -38.21 -34.77 21.89
CA HIS A 315 -38.81 -35.31 23.10
C HIS A 315 -40.33 -35.15 23.06
N ALA A 316 -41.07 -36.27 23.09
CA ALA A 316 -42.53 -36.25 22.96
C ALA A 316 -43.28 -37.13 24.00
N PRO A 317 -43.28 -36.77 25.29
CA PRO A 317 -42.36 -35.88 26.01
C PRO A 317 -41.05 -36.60 26.41
N THR A 318 -40.92 -37.87 26.01
CA THR A 318 -39.72 -38.72 26.22
C THR A 318 -38.83 -38.68 24.98
N PRO A 319 -37.53 -38.97 25.08
CA PRO A 319 -36.65 -39.12 23.92
C PRO A 319 -37.25 -40.07 22.87
N THR A 320 -37.35 -39.61 21.63
CA THR A 320 -37.72 -40.41 20.46
C THR A 320 -36.46 -40.80 19.67
N ASP A 321 -36.63 -41.64 18.65
CA ASP A 321 -35.57 -41.98 17.70
C ASP A 321 -35.50 -40.95 16.54
N GLU A 322 -36.22 -39.82 16.64
CA GLU A 322 -36.16 -38.71 15.66
C GLU A 322 -34.98 -37.79 15.96
N PRO A 323 -33.87 -37.83 15.18
CA PRO A 323 -32.70 -37.00 15.44
C PRO A 323 -33.02 -35.52 15.20
N LEU A 324 -32.49 -34.65 16.06
CA LEU A 324 -32.69 -33.21 16.00
C LEU A 324 -31.33 -32.51 16.00
N GLY A 325 -31.02 -31.81 14.91
CA GLY A 325 -29.76 -31.09 14.69
C GLY A 325 -29.83 -29.62 15.09
N PHE A 326 -30.72 -29.26 16.02
CA PHE A 326 -30.86 -27.91 16.55
C PHE A 326 -29.95 -27.70 17.77
N PRO A 327 -29.45 -26.47 18.01
CA PRO A 327 -28.68 -26.13 19.21
C PRO A 327 -29.58 -25.95 20.45
N ALA A 328 -30.72 -26.64 20.51
CA ALA A 328 -31.75 -26.52 21.53
C ALA A 328 -32.48 -27.87 21.72
N LEU A 329 -33.03 -28.09 22.91
CA LEU A 329 -33.90 -29.22 23.20
C LEU A 329 -35.35 -28.88 22.79
N LEU A 330 -35.99 -29.75 22.00
CA LEU A 330 -37.41 -29.63 21.65
C LEU A 330 -38.25 -30.65 22.43
N LEU A 331 -39.14 -30.15 23.28
CA LEU A 331 -40.16 -30.91 23.99
C LEU A 331 -41.52 -30.59 23.36
N ALA A 332 -42.17 -31.55 22.71
CA ALA A 332 -43.43 -31.29 22.03
C ALA A 332 -44.34 -32.52 21.96
N SER A 333 -45.65 -32.31 22.03
CA SER A 333 -46.67 -33.36 22.05
C SER A 333 -46.94 -33.96 20.65
N PHE A 334 -45.89 -34.30 19.90
CA PHE A 334 -46.01 -34.93 18.59
C PHE A 334 -46.74 -36.28 18.69
N PRO A 335 -47.63 -36.60 17.73
CA PRO A 335 -48.28 -37.90 17.71
C PRO A 335 -47.21 -38.98 17.45
N LEU A 336 -47.22 -40.06 18.24
CA LEU A 336 -46.25 -41.13 18.11
C LEU A 336 -46.88 -42.40 17.51
N GLU A 337 -46.08 -43.17 16.79
CA GLU A 337 -46.44 -44.52 16.36
C GLU A 337 -46.66 -45.46 17.56
N PRO A 338 -47.27 -46.65 17.38
CA PRO A 338 -47.52 -47.59 18.49
C PRO A 338 -46.26 -48.01 19.28
N THR A 339 -45.09 -48.04 18.63
CA THR A 339 -43.78 -48.28 19.26
C THR A 339 -43.29 -47.12 20.13
N ARG A 340 -43.92 -45.94 19.97
CA ARG A 340 -43.59 -44.65 20.57
C ARG A 340 -42.20 -44.09 20.25
N ARG A 341 -41.50 -44.69 19.28
CA ARG A 341 -40.13 -44.30 18.90
C ARG A 341 -40.09 -43.28 17.76
N HIS A 342 -41.06 -43.32 16.86
CA HIS A 342 -41.15 -42.44 15.71
C HIS A 342 -42.42 -41.59 15.76
N VAL A 343 -42.35 -40.42 15.13
CA VAL A 343 -43.50 -39.53 14.98
C VAL A 343 -44.40 -40.04 13.88
N ALA A 344 -45.69 -40.17 14.16
CA ALA A 344 -46.67 -40.54 13.16
C ALA A 344 -46.86 -39.39 12.16
N PRO A 345 -46.77 -39.63 10.84
CA PRO A 345 -47.02 -38.58 9.85
C PRO A 345 -48.50 -38.18 9.85
N GLY A 346 -48.80 -36.91 9.53
CA GLY A 346 -50.18 -36.45 9.42
C GLY A 346 -50.38 -34.93 9.57
N PRO A 347 -51.64 -34.46 9.56
CA PRO A 347 -51.97 -33.05 9.74
C PRO A 347 -51.50 -32.47 11.08
N LEU A 348 -51.65 -33.23 12.18
CA LEU A 348 -51.19 -32.79 13.51
C LEU A 348 -49.67 -32.56 13.55
N THR A 349 -48.88 -33.44 12.94
CA THR A 349 -47.42 -33.31 12.89
C THR A 349 -47.00 -32.05 12.14
N ARG A 350 -47.57 -31.77 10.96
CA ARG A 350 -47.30 -30.53 10.21
C ARG A 350 -47.70 -29.28 10.99
N PHE A 351 -48.83 -29.33 11.68
CA PHE A 351 -49.26 -28.24 12.56
C PHE A 351 -48.25 -28.00 13.70
N LEU A 352 -47.77 -29.06 14.36
CA LEU A 352 -46.78 -28.94 15.44
C LEU A 352 -45.39 -28.52 14.96
N LEU A 353 -44.98 -28.90 13.75
CA LEU A 353 -43.74 -28.39 13.13
C LEU A 353 -43.82 -26.87 12.92
N ALA A 354 -44.95 -26.37 12.40
CA ALA A 354 -45.17 -24.93 12.27
C ALA A 354 -45.14 -24.21 13.63
N ARG A 355 -45.82 -24.76 14.66
CA ARG A 355 -45.80 -24.20 16.02
C ARG A 355 -44.42 -24.23 16.65
N ALA A 356 -43.64 -25.29 16.41
CA ALA A 356 -42.26 -25.38 16.87
C ALA A 356 -41.37 -24.35 16.17
N ALA A 357 -41.55 -24.12 14.87
CA ALA A 357 -40.82 -23.07 14.16
C ALA A 357 -41.17 -21.66 14.68
N ASP A 358 -42.47 -21.39 14.92
CA ASP A 358 -42.94 -20.12 15.48
C ASP A 358 -42.38 -19.89 16.90
N ALA A 359 -42.42 -20.91 17.75
CA ALA A 359 -41.86 -20.85 19.11
C ALA A 359 -40.33 -20.67 19.12
N TYR A 360 -39.61 -21.27 18.15
CA TYR A 360 -38.18 -21.05 18.00
C TYR A 360 -37.86 -19.61 17.57
N ALA A 361 -38.63 -19.07 16.62
CA ALA A 361 -38.49 -17.68 16.20
C ALA A 361 -38.78 -16.70 17.35
N ALA A 362 -39.77 -16.99 18.20
CA ALA A 362 -40.05 -16.22 19.41
C ALA A 362 -38.90 -16.29 20.43
N LEU A 363 -38.31 -17.48 20.63
CA LEU A 363 -37.15 -17.66 21.50
C LEU A 363 -35.99 -16.72 21.14
N LEU A 364 -35.68 -16.61 19.84
CA LEU A 364 -34.61 -15.75 19.35
C LEU A 364 -34.98 -14.26 19.42
N ARG A 365 -36.24 -13.89 19.11
CA ARG A 365 -36.76 -12.52 19.20
C ARG A 365 -36.63 -11.94 20.61
N ASP A 366 -37.01 -12.75 21.59
CA ASP A 366 -37.08 -12.35 23.00
C ASP A 366 -35.76 -12.67 23.74
N TRP A 367 -34.70 -13.03 23.01
CA TRP A 367 -33.40 -13.35 23.58
C TRP A 367 -32.73 -12.11 24.16
N ARG A 368 -32.33 -12.16 25.44
CA ARG A 368 -31.66 -11.09 26.18
C ARG A 368 -30.61 -11.67 27.15
N PRO A 369 -29.41 -11.09 27.27
CA PRO A 369 -28.89 -9.94 26.50
C PRO A 369 -28.65 -10.32 25.03
N VAL A 370 -28.69 -9.32 24.14
CA VAL A 370 -28.34 -9.50 22.73
C VAL A 370 -26.81 -9.51 22.64
N ALA A 371 -26.24 -10.59 22.10
CA ALA A 371 -24.79 -10.80 22.05
C ALA A 371 -24.41 -11.53 20.76
N THR A 372 -23.15 -11.45 20.34
CA THR A 372 -22.67 -12.14 19.13
C THR A 372 -22.85 -13.66 19.18
N SER A 373 -22.89 -14.24 20.39
CA SER A 373 -23.16 -15.67 20.61
C SER A 373 -24.59 -16.09 20.27
N THR A 374 -25.57 -15.19 20.12
CA THR A 374 -26.94 -15.56 19.70
C THR A 374 -26.96 -16.20 18.32
N VAL A 375 -25.95 -15.91 17.49
CA VAL A 375 -25.76 -16.55 16.19
C VAL A 375 -25.55 -18.07 16.30
N ASP A 376 -25.09 -18.57 17.45
CA ASP A 376 -24.91 -20.01 17.71
C ASP A 376 -26.25 -20.77 17.77
N LEU A 377 -27.37 -20.04 17.86
CA LEU A 377 -28.73 -20.57 17.81
C LEU A 377 -29.24 -20.76 16.38
N VAL A 378 -28.50 -20.32 15.37
CA VAL A 378 -28.91 -20.53 13.98
C VAL A 378 -28.68 -22.00 13.62
N PRO A 379 -29.73 -22.75 13.23
CA PRO A 379 -29.55 -24.11 12.79
C PRO A 379 -28.72 -24.14 11.49
N GLY A 380 -27.81 -25.10 11.35
CA GLY A 380 -27.05 -25.31 10.10
C GLY A 380 -27.93 -25.62 8.88
N PRO A 381 -27.37 -25.74 7.66
CA PRO A 381 -28.18 -25.86 6.44
C PRO A 381 -28.75 -27.28 6.19
N LEU A 382 -28.19 -28.32 6.82
CA LEU A 382 -28.57 -29.72 6.58
C LEU A 382 -29.26 -30.31 7.81
N GLY A 383 -30.36 -31.03 7.56
CA GLY A 383 -31.10 -31.72 8.60
C GLY A 383 -30.52 -33.09 8.96
N ALA A 384 -30.70 -33.52 10.21
CA ALA A 384 -30.27 -34.83 10.73
C ALA A 384 -31.25 -35.97 10.38
N GLY A 385 -32.46 -35.63 9.92
CA GLY A 385 -33.53 -36.54 9.52
C GLY A 385 -34.66 -35.78 8.80
N GLU A 386 -35.71 -36.48 8.37
CA GLU A 386 -36.83 -35.88 7.61
C GLU A 386 -37.57 -34.80 8.43
N LEU A 387 -37.96 -35.14 9.66
CA LEU A 387 -38.66 -34.22 10.56
C LEU A 387 -37.81 -32.98 10.90
N ASP A 388 -36.52 -33.18 11.18
CA ASP A 388 -35.56 -32.10 11.44
C ASP A 388 -35.36 -31.21 10.20
N GLY A 389 -35.31 -31.80 9.00
CA GLY A 389 -35.21 -31.06 7.74
C GLY A 389 -36.43 -30.16 7.49
N GLU A 390 -37.65 -30.67 7.70
CA GLU A 390 -38.87 -29.89 7.54
C GLU A 390 -38.96 -28.75 8.58
N LEU A 391 -38.67 -29.04 9.85
CA LEU A 391 -38.65 -28.03 10.91
C LEU A 391 -37.60 -26.93 10.63
N ARG A 392 -36.41 -27.33 10.19
CA ARG A 392 -35.31 -26.42 9.83
C ARG A 392 -35.68 -25.50 8.68
N ALA A 393 -36.32 -26.02 7.63
CA ALA A 393 -36.81 -25.20 6.53
C ALA A 393 -37.78 -24.13 7.04
N LEU A 394 -38.75 -24.51 7.88
CA LEU A 394 -39.72 -23.58 8.47
C LEU A 394 -39.07 -22.53 9.38
N VAL A 395 -38.04 -22.90 10.15
CA VAL A 395 -37.30 -21.96 10.99
C VAL A 395 -36.49 -20.99 10.12
N LEU A 396 -35.73 -21.49 9.15
CA LEU A 396 -34.89 -20.66 8.28
C LEU A 396 -35.71 -19.71 7.40
N GLU A 397 -36.96 -20.05 7.06
CA GLU A 397 -37.92 -19.14 6.41
C GLU A 397 -38.29 -17.93 7.31
N ARG A 398 -38.32 -18.12 8.63
CA ARG A 398 -38.74 -17.09 9.61
C ARG A 398 -37.61 -16.22 10.11
N LEU A 399 -36.42 -16.79 10.30
CA LEU A 399 -35.29 -16.11 10.95
C LEU A 399 -34.88 -14.78 10.28
N PRO A 400 -34.96 -14.58 8.95
CA PRO A 400 -34.66 -13.29 8.32
C PRO A 400 -35.47 -12.11 8.86
N GLU A 401 -36.67 -12.35 9.40
CA GLU A 401 -37.56 -11.34 9.99
C GLU A 401 -37.41 -11.17 11.51
N VAL A 402 -36.62 -12.04 12.15
CA VAL A 402 -36.47 -12.05 13.61
C VAL A 402 -35.29 -11.17 14.02
N PRO A 403 -35.48 -10.14 14.86
CA PRO A 403 -34.37 -9.36 15.37
C PRO A 403 -33.67 -10.14 16.50
N PHE A 404 -32.43 -10.58 16.27
CA PHE A 404 -31.64 -11.28 17.31
C PHE A 404 -30.11 -11.17 17.14
N LEU A 405 -29.62 -10.65 16.01
CA LEU A 405 -28.19 -10.44 15.78
C LEU A 405 -27.74 -9.16 16.50
N ALA A 406 -26.59 -9.19 17.17
CA ALA A 406 -26.06 -7.99 17.85
C ALA A 406 -25.56 -6.95 16.83
N SER A 407 -25.94 -5.69 17.00
CA SER A 407 -25.34 -4.54 16.31
C SER A 407 -23.88 -4.33 16.70
N ALA A 408 -23.11 -3.69 15.81
CA ALA A 408 -21.72 -3.30 16.06
C ALA A 408 -21.56 -2.25 17.17
N VAL A 409 -22.55 -1.36 17.32
CA VAL A 409 -22.56 -0.27 18.31
C VAL A 409 -23.77 -0.40 19.24
N SER A 410 -23.57 0.00 20.49
CA SER A 410 -24.65 0.19 21.45
C SER A 410 -25.31 1.56 21.21
N ARG A 411 -26.64 1.66 21.31
CA ARG A 411 -27.32 2.95 21.14
C ARG A 411 -27.02 3.86 22.33
N GLY A 412 -26.38 4.99 22.08
CA GLY A 412 -26.23 6.07 23.05
C GLY A 412 -27.58 6.74 23.37
N VAL A 413 -27.71 7.23 24.61
CA VAL A 413 -28.90 7.94 25.10
C VAL A 413 -29.08 9.25 24.31
N GLY A 414 -30.10 9.33 23.42
CA GLY A 414 -30.43 10.60 22.77
C GLY A 414 -31.25 10.56 21.47
N GLU A 415 -31.36 9.42 20.79
CA GLU A 415 -32.20 9.32 19.59
C GLU A 415 -33.63 8.88 19.94
N ASP A 416 -34.60 9.73 19.60
CA ASP A 416 -36.03 9.54 19.87
C ASP A 416 -36.52 8.23 19.22
N PRO A 417 -37.02 7.24 19.99
CA PRO A 417 -37.54 6.01 19.41
C PRO A 417 -38.84 6.33 18.70
N GLY A 418 -38.87 6.13 17.38
CA GLY A 418 -40.13 6.05 16.65
C GLY A 418 -41.12 5.15 17.39
N GLU A 419 -42.33 5.67 17.61
CA GLU A 419 -43.37 5.09 18.45
C GLU A 419 -43.54 3.57 18.21
N GLY A 420 -43.24 2.73 19.22
CA GLY A 420 -43.70 1.33 19.22
C GLY A 420 -42.87 0.25 19.91
N LEU A 421 -41.74 0.54 20.57
CA LEU A 421 -40.94 -0.49 21.25
C LEU A 421 -40.86 -0.21 22.76
N GLU A 422 -41.68 -0.94 23.53
CA GLU A 422 -41.59 -0.99 25.00
C GLU A 422 -40.38 -1.86 25.41
N GLU A 423 -39.60 -1.35 26.37
CA GLU A 423 -38.29 -1.82 26.87
C GLU A 423 -37.06 -1.42 26.03
N THR A 424 -36.55 -0.21 26.31
CA THR A 424 -35.27 0.30 25.80
C THR A 424 -34.08 -0.47 26.41
N PRO A 425 -33.07 -0.87 25.60
CA PRO A 425 -31.80 -1.38 26.11
C PRO A 425 -31.11 -0.37 27.03
N GLY A 426 -30.26 -0.84 27.93
CA GLY A 426 -29.38 0.05 28.70
C GLY A 426 -28.44 0.86 27.79
N PRO A 427 -27.88 1.99 28.25
CA PRO A 427 -27.04 2.91 27.46
C PRO A 427 -25.84 2.28 26.74
N ASP A 428 -25.44 1.06 27.12
CA ASP A 428 -24.24 0.38 26.66
C ASP A 428 -24.52 -1.00 26.04
N GLU A 429 -25.77 -1.37 25.76
CA GLU A 429 -26.12 -2.68 25.18
C GLU A 429 -26.36 -2.63 23.66
N PRO A 430 -25.82 -3.61 22.88
CA PRO A 430 -26.17 -3.78 21.48
C PRO A 430 -27.68 -4.00 21.30
N TYR A 431 -28.26 -3.42 20.25
CA TYR A 431 -29.64 -3.71 19.89
C TYR A 431 -29.70 -4.89 18.90
N ALA A 432 -30.87 -5.52 18.82
CA ALA A 432 -31.08 -6.67 17.96
C ALA A 432 -31.41 -6.24 16.51
N LEU A 433 -30.58 -6.66 15.58
CA LEU A 433 -30.77 -6.54 14.13
C LEU A 433 -31.47 -7.79 13.58
N ARG A 434 -32.29 -7.57 12.55
CA ARG A 434 -32.83 -8.65 11.72
C ARG A 434 -31.75 -9.07 10.73
N PRO A 435 -31.59 -10.37 10.41
CA PRO A 435 -30.58 -10.81 9.45
C PRO A 435 -30.66 -10.13 8.08
N ARG A 436 -31.86 -9.81 7.59
CA ARG A 436 -32.05 -9.12 6.30
C ARG A 436 -31.61 -7.65 6.30
N ASP A 437 -31.57 -7.02 7.48
CA ASP A 437 -31.20 -5.61 7.69
C ASP A 437 -29.73 -5.50 8.18
N ALA A 438 -29.05 -6.64 8.33
CA ALA A 438 -27.70 -6.73 8.86
C ALA A 438 -26.67 -6.83 7.72
N GLU A 439 -25.49 -6.26 7.91
CA GLU A 439 -24.37 -6.36 6.96
C GLU A 439 -23.06 -6.62 7.70
N ILE A 440 -22.11 -7.27 7.01
CA ILE A 440 -20.74 -7.50 7.49
C ILE A 440 -19.78 -6.76 6.57
N VAL A 441 -18.89 -5.93 7.14
CA VAL A 441 -17.79 -5.33 6.37
C VAL A 441 -16.57 -6.24 6.39
N GLU A 442 -16.19 -6.77 5.23
CA GLU A 442 -15.04 -7.65 5.11
C GLU A 442 -13.71 -6.88 5.07
N GLY A 443 -12.76 -7.30 5.91
CA GLY A 443 -11.43 -6.69 5.98
C GLY A 443 -11.35 -5.44 6.84
N ALA A 444 -12.42 -5.10 7.57
CA ALA A 444 -12.42 -4.06 8.59
C ALA A 444 -12.08 -4.63 9.97
N GLY A 445 -11.28 -3.90 10.75
CA GLY A 445 -11.05 -4.19 12.17
C GLY A 445 -12.21 -3.70 13.04
N ALA A 446 -12.24 -4.13 14.31
CA ALA A 446 -13.29 -3.75 15.27
C ALA A 446 -13.45 -2.22 15.39
N ALA A 447 -12.35 -1.47 15.50
CA ALA A 447 -12.38 -0.01 15.58
C ALA A 447 -12.94 0.65 14.31
N THR A 448 -12.68 0.08 13.13
CA THR A 448 -13.24 0.61 11.87
C THR A 448 -14.73 0.33 11.76
N VAL A 449 -15.17 -0.87 12.14
CA VAL A 449 -16.60 -1.20 12.16
C VAL A 449 -17.35 -0.34 13.17
N GLU A 450 -16.75 -0.02 14.33
CA GLU A 450 -17.32 0.88 15.33
C GLU A 450 -17.57 2.29 14.77
N VAL A 451 -16.56 2.90 14.11
CA VAL A 451 -16.72 4.23 13.50
C VAL A 451 -17.71 4.20 12.32
N LEU A 452 -17.66 3.17 11.47
CA LEU A 452 -18.60 3.03 10.34
C LEU A 452 -20.04 2.79 10.80
N ALA A 453 -20.25 2.11 11.93
CA ALA A 453 -21.58 1.82 12.45
C ALA A 453 -22.30 3.07 13.00
N GLU A 454 -21.58 4.16 13.28
CA GLU A 454 -22.19 5.48 13.54
C GLU A 454 -22.98 6.01 12.31
N LEU A 455 -22.68 5.53 11.09
CA LEU A 455 -23.38 5.87 9.85
C LEU A 455 -24.25 4.72 9.32
N PHE A 456 -23.81 3.49 9.55
CA PHE A 456 -24.45 2.28 9.04
C PHE A 456 -24.96 1.43 10.21
N PRO A 457 -26.17 1.73 10.73
CA PRO A 457 -26.73 1.02 11.89
C PRO A 457 -26.99 -0.48 11.62
N GLY A 458 -26.97 -0.93 10.37
CA GLY A 458 -27.08 -2.35 10.01
C GLY A 458 -25.80 -3.17 10.23
N LEU A 459 -24.68 -2.58 10.63
CA LEU A 459 -23.42 -3.32 10.74
C LEU A 459 -23.39 -4.27 11.94
N LEU A 460 -22.93 -5.50 11.68
CA LEU A 460 -22.57 -6.48 12.70
C LEU A 460 -21.13 -6.27 13.19
N PRO A 461 -20.79 -6.69 14.43
CA PRO A 461 -19.42 -6.65 14.93
C PRO A 461 -18.40 -7.35 14.01
N ALA A 462 -17.17 -6.83 13.98
CA ALA A 462 -16.06 -7.42 13.22
C ALA A 462 -15.72 -8.85 13.71
N GLY A 463 -15.14 -9.67 12.83
CA GLY A 463 -14.70 -11.03 13.15
C GLY A 463 -15.76 -12.12 12.92
N LEU A 464 -16.93 -11.75 12.42
CA LEU A 464 -18.04 -12.67 12.12
C LEU A 464 -18.06 -13.17 10.66
N GLU A 465 -17.11 -12.75 9.82
CA GLU A 465 -17.09 -12.99 8.37
C GLU A 465 -17.05 -14.49 8.03
N ARG A 466 -16.42 -15.28 8.90
CA ARG A 466 -16.23 -16.74 8.75
C ARG A 466 -17.37 -17.58 9.32
N ARG A 467 -18.37 -16.97 9.97
CA ARG A 467 -19.51 -17.69 10.55
C ARG A 467 -20.40 -18.25 9.45
N THR A 468 -20.57 -19.56 9.42
CA THR A 468 -21.43 -20.25 8.43
C THR A 468 -22.90 -19.93 8.67
N GLU A 469 -23.28 -19.67 9.91
CA GLU A 469 -24.63 -19.32 10.34
C GLU A 469 -25.14 -18.05 9.63
N LEU A 470 -24.28 -17.03 9.50
CA LEU A 470 -24.60 -15.81 8.78
C LEU A 470 -24.67 -16.02 7.26
N ARG A 471 -24.05 -17.08 6.72
CA ARG A 471 -24.25 -17.50 5.32
C ARG A 471 -25.60 -18.17 5.12
N VAL A 472 -26.02 -19.00 6.07
CA VAL A 472 -27.34 -19.66 6.05
C VAL A 472 -28.46 -18.63 6.10
N LEU A 473 -28.27 -17.54 6.84
CA LEU A 473 -29.21 -16.41 6.91
C LEU A 473 -29.09 -15.40 5.76
N GLU A 474 -28.20 -15.65 4.79
CA GLU A 474 -27.97 -14.78 3.63
C GLU A 474 -27.57 -13.33 3.98
N VAL A 475 -26.89 -13.13 5.12
CA VAL A 475 -26.40 -11.80 5.52
C VAL A 475 -25.36 -11.29 4.50
N PRO A 476 -25.57 -10.11 3.89
CA PRO A 476 -24.65 -9.49 2.95
C PRO A 476 -23.24 -9.28 3.52
N ARG A 477 -22.24 -9.45 2.65
CA ARG A 477 -20.82 -9.19 2.92
C ARG A 477 -20.35 -8.10 1.98
N VAL A 478 -20.00 -6.95 2.55
CA VAL A 478 -19.59 -5.75 1.82
C VAL A 478 -18.07 -5.63 1.95
N PRO A 479 -17.30 -5.65 0.84
CA PRO A 479 -15.87 -5.39 0.91
C PRO A 479 -15.59 -3.99 1.49
N LEU A 480 -14.52 -3.83 2.27
CA LEU A 480 -14.16 -2.53 2.86
C LEU A 480 -14.08 -1.39 1.83
N GLY A 481 -13.61 -1.64 0.61
CA GLY A 481 -13.56 -0.62 -0.45
C GLY A 481 -14.96 -0.09 -0.81
N GLU A 482 -15.95 -0.98 -0.95
CA GLU A 482 -17.34 -0.58 -1.23
C GLU A 482 -17.94 0.18 -0.02
N ALA A 483 -17.62 -0.23 1.20
CA ALA A 483 -18.05 0.50 2.40
C ALA A 483 -17.44 1.92 2.46
N VAL A 484 -16.20 2.10 2.01
CA VAL A 484 -15.54 3.41 1.87
C VAL A 484 -16.20 4.24 0.78
N ASP A 485 -16.54 3.65 -0.37
CA ASP A 485 -17.20 4.36 -1.47
C ASP A 485 -18.56 4.93 -1.05
N ARG A 486 -19.30 4.22 -0.17
CA ARG A 486 -20.57 4.69 0.43
C ARG A 486 -20.42 5.92 1.34
N LEU A 487 -19.20 6.29 1.74
CA LEU A 487 -18.94 7.51 2.52
C LEU A 487 -18.96 8.78 1.67
N THR A 488 -19.04 8.65 0.34
CA THR A 488 -19.12 9.80 -0.56
C THR A 488 -20.36 10.65 -0.26
N GLY A 489 -20.18 11.95 0.00
CA GLY A 489 -21.26 12.87 0.32
C GLY A 489 -21.70 12.87 1.80
N VAL A 490 -21.01 12.11 2.67
CA VAL A 490 -21.24 12.17 4.11
C VAL A 490 -20.72 13.48 4.68
N GLU A 491 -21.56 14.18 5.44
CA GLU A 491 -21.18 15.38 6.19
C GLU A 491 -20.95 15.04 7.66
N ARG A 492 -19.70 15.19 8.10
CA ARG A 492 -19.24 14.93 9.47
C ARG A 492 -18.14 15.91 9.85
N GLU A 493 -18.02 16.16 11.16
CA GLU A 493 -16.97 17.00 11.71
C GLU A 493 -15.58 16.41 11.41
N PRO A 494 -14.54 17.25 11.22
CA PRO A 494 -13.18 16.81 10.89
C PRO A 494 -12.59 15.76 11.85
N ASP A 495 -12.91 15.83 13.15
CA ASP A 495 -12.42 14.88 14.16
C ASP A 495 -12.97 13.45 13.94
N TRP A 496 -14.19 13.33 13.40
CA TRP A 496 -14.78 12.05 13.03
C TRP A 496 -13.98 11.37 11.91
N TRP A 497 -13.60 12.15 10.88
CA TRP A 497 -12.75 11.67 9.79
C TRP A 497 -11.38 11.22 10.29
N TRP A 498 -10.80 11.98 11.22
CA TRP A 498 -9.54 11.58 11.86
C TRP A 498 -9.65 10.24 12.58
N ARG A 499 -10.74 10.00 13.35
CA ARG A 499 -11.00 8.71 14.02
C ARG A 499 -11.10 7.56 13.01
N LEU A 500 -11.80 7.77 11.90
CA LEU A 500 -11.88 6.81 10.80
C LEU A 500 -10.49 6.51 10.19
N TYR A 501 -9.70 7.55 9.91
CA TYR A 501 -8.36 7.36 9.35
C TYR A 501 -7.43 6.63 10.33
N SER A 502 -7.54 6.91 11.62
CA SER A 502 -6.81 6.20 12.66
C SER A 502 -7.22 4.73 12.73
N SER A 503 -8.51 4.40 12.58
CA SER A 503 -8.98 3.01 12.62
C SER A 503 -8.55 2.21 11.39
N LEU A 504 -8.38 2.88 10.24
CA LEU A 504 -7.91 2.30 8.97
C LEU A 504 -6.38 2.13 8.89
N ALA A 505 -5.64 2.52 9.93
CA ALA A 505 -4.19 2.37 9.95
C ALA A 505 -3.76 0.89 9.80
N GLY A 506 -2.98 0.60 8.76
CA GLY A 506 -2.48 -0.75 8.46
C GLY A 506 -3.35 -1.56 7.47
N VAL A 507 -4.47 -1.00 7.00
CA VAL A 507 -5.23 -1.52 5.86
C VAL A 507 -4.44 -1.29 4.56
N ASP A 508 -4.61 -2.19 3.61
CA ASP A 508 -4.04 -2.09 2.26
C ASP A 508 -4.48 -0.78 1.55
N PRO A 509 -3.53 0.10 1.17
CA PRO A 509 -3.80 1.37 0.50
C PRO A 509 -4.69 1.27 -0.74
N GLU A 510 -4.61 0.18 -1.51
CA GLU A 510 -5.40 0.03 -2.74
C GLU A 510 -6.91 0.03 -2.49
N ARG A 511 -7.32 -0.38 -1.28
CA ARG A 511 -8.74 -0.43 -0.86
C ARG A 511 -9.29 0.90 -0.36
N LEU A 512 -8.43 1.91 -0.20
CA LEU A 512 -8.76 3.19 0.42
C LEU A 512 -8.62 4.38 -0.54
N THR A 513 -8.55 4.11 -1.84
CA THR A 513 -8.32 5.16 -2.86
C THR A 513 -9.47 6.17 -2.95
N GLY A 514 -10.70 5.73 -2.70
CA GLY A 514 -11.91 6.57 -2.68
C GLY A 514 -12.19 7.28 -1.35
N LEU A 515 -11.28 7.20 -0.37
CA LEU A 515 -11.51 7.72 0.97
C LEU A 515 -11.75 9.25 0.94
N PRO A 516 -12.93 9.74 1.36
CA PRO A 516 -13.22 11.17 1.33
C PRO A 516 -12.30 11.95 2.27
N VAL A 517 -11.90 13.16 1.87
CA VAL A 517 -11.07 14.05 2.69
C VAL A 517 -11.75 15.41 2.87
N PRO A 518 -12.10 15.82 4.10
CA PRO A 518 -12.66 17.14 4.35
C PRO A 518 -11.59 18.21 4.08
N LEU A 519 -11.96 19.26 3.35
CA LEU A 519 -11.09 20.37 2.97
C LEU A 519 -11.32 21.58 3.86
N ALA A 520 -10.32 22.47 3.94
CA ALA A 520 -10.38 23.69 4.74
C ALA A 520 -11.46 24.69 4.28
N ASP A 521 -11.93 24.59 3.04
CA ASP A 521 -12.99 25.42 2.47
C ASP A 521 -14.41 24.86 2.71
N GLY A 522 -14.54 23.81 3.53
CA GLY A 522 -15.80 23.14 3.84
C GLY A 522 -16.28 22.14 2.79
N ARG A 523 -15.59 21.99 1.65
CA ARG A 523 -15.88 20.94 0.67
C ARG A 523 -15.23 19.62 1.10
N THR A 524 -15.57 18.52 0.40
CA THR A 524 -14.94 17.21 0.58
C THR A 524 -14.33 16.75 -0.74
N ALA A 525 -13.05 16.38 -0.74
CA ALA A 525 -12.40 15.76 -1.88
C ALA A 525 -12.74 14.26 -1.96
N VAL A 526 -12.92 13.78 -3.19
CA VAL A 526 -13.05 12.34 -3.48
C VAL A 526 -11.66 11.74 -3.59
N GLY A 527 -11.18 11.13 -2.51
CA GLY A 527 -9.85 10.54 -2.42
C GLY A 527 -8.77 11.53 -1.95
N PRO A 528 -7.68 11.02 -1.35
CA PRO A 528 -6.57 11.83 -0.83
C PRO A 528 -5.58 12.31 -1.89
N ARG A 529 -5.63 11.77 -3.12
CA ARG A 529 -4.72 12.20 -4.19
C ARG A 529 -4.98 13.65 -4.58
N HIS A 530 -3.91 14.40 -4.79
CA HIS A 530 -3.96 15.84 -5.09
C HIS A 530 -4.51 16.71 -3.95
N VAL A 531 -4.63 16.15 -2.73
CA VAL A 531 -4.90 16.93 -1.52
C VAL A 531 -3.58 17.33 -0.88
N LEU A 532 -3.48 18.60 -0.50
CA LEU A 532 -2.36 19.16 0.24
C LEU A 532 -2.63 19.04 1.75
N LEU A 533 -1.65 18.57 2.51
CA LEU A 533 -1.72 18.45 3.96
C LEU A 533 -1.07 19.67 4.61
N PRO A 534 -1.84 20.57 5.23
CA PRO A 534 -1.29 21.72 5.95
C PRO A 534 -0.21 21.30 6.95
N GLN A 535 0.87 22.06 7.01
CA GLN A 535 1.91 21.85 8.02
C GLN A 535 1.58 22.65 9.28
N PRO A 536 1.83 22.13 10.50
CA PRO A 536 1.51 22.82 11.76
C PRO A 536 2.13 24.22 11.88
N ASP A 537 3.35 24.39 11.34
CA ASP A 537 4.09 25.65 11.31
C ASP A 537 4.20 26.21 9.87
N GLY A 538 3.29 25.80 8.97
CA GLY A 538 3.29 26.25 7.58
C GLY A 538 2.99 27.74 7.45
N ALA A 539 3.74 28.44 6.62
CA ALA A 539 3.61 29.89 6.45
C ALA A 539 2.33 30.35 5.74
N VAL A 540 1.66 29.45 4.99
CA VAL A 540 0.41 29.75 4.28
C VAL A 540 -0.76 29.05 4.98
N PRO A 541 -1.73 29.82 5.51
CA PRO A 541 -2.95 29.26 6.09
C PRO A 541 -3.73 28.42 5.06
N PRO A 542 -4.38 27.32 5.48
CA PRO A 542 -5.18 26.47 4.60
C PRO A 542 -6.26 27.23 3.82
N GLU A 543 -6.80 28.31 4.40
CA GLU A 543 -7.82 29.16 3.80
C GLU A 543 -7.26 29.93 2.59
N ARG A 544 -6.00 30.38 2.65
CA ARG A 544 -5.32 31.02 1.51
C ARG A 544 -5.03 30.03 0.39
N LEU A 545 -4.66 28.79 0.73
CA LEU A 545 -4.49 27.72 -0.27
C LEU A 545 -5.79 27.44 -1.01
N ALA A 546 -6.92 27.45 -0.30
CA ALA A 546 -8.24 27.29 -0.92
C ALA A 546 -8.59 28.44 -1.89
N ARG A 547 -8.22 29.69 -1.57
CA ARG A 547 -8.40 30.84 -2.48
C ARG A 547 -7.56 30.74 -3.76
N LEU A 548 -6.42 30.06 -3.70
CA LEU A 548 -5.62 29.67 -4.88
C LEU A 548 -6.23 28.46 -5.63
N GLY A 549 -7.41 28.00 -5.26
CA GLY A 549 -8.07 26.82 -5.86
C GLY A 549 -7.42 25.48 -5.48
N LEU A 550 -6.57 25.45 -4.46
CA LEU A 550 -5.90 24.24 -4.00
C LEU A 550 -6.77 23.46 -3.01
N LYS A 551 -6.72 22.13 -3.10
CA LYS A 551 -7.43 21.23 -2.18
C LYS A 551 -6.59 21.02 -0.93
N ALA A 552 -6.69 21.91 0.05
CA ALA A 552 -6.02 21.74 1.34
C ALA A 552 -6.94 20.97 2.31
N ALA A 553 -6.44 19.90 2.93
CA ALA A 553 -7.16 19.16 3.96
C ALA A 553 -7.48 20.06 5.17
N HIS A 554 -8.62 19.83 5.81
CA HIS A 554 -8.95 20.52 7.06
C HIS A 554 -7.92 20.14 8.16
N PRO A 555 -7.35 21.10 8.92
CA PRO A 555 -6.29 20.84 9.91
C PRO A 555 -6.62 19.71 10.90
N ASP A 556 -7.85 19.70 11.44
CA ASP A 556 -8.29 18.69 12.41
C ASP A 556 -8.51 17.28 11.82
N ALA A 557 -8.52 17.15 10.49
CA ALA A 557 -8.62 15.85 9.79
C ALA A 557 -7.27 15.35 9.25
N VAL A 558 -6.19 16.13 9.39
CA VAL A 558 -4.85 15.74 8.90
C VAL A 558 -4.37 14.50 9.66
N HIS A 559 -4.06 13.44 8.90
CA HIS A 559 -3.62 12.17 9.47
C HIS A 559 -2.52 11.53 8.58
N PRO A 560 -1.49 10.86 9.16
CA PRO A 560 -0.41 10.23 8.39
C PRO A 560 -0.84 9.17 7.37
N LEU A 561 -2.06 8.63 7.50
CA LEU A 561 -2.64 7.73 6.50
C LEU A 561 -2.84 8.44 5.16
N LEU A 562 -3.27 9.70 5.16
CA LEU A 562 -3.56 10.45 3.93
C LEU A 562 -2.31 10.59 3.06
N GLU A 563 -1.15 10.84 3.68
CA GLU A 563 0.14 10.90 2.99
C GLU A 563 0.48 9.56 2.32
N LYS A 564 0.29 8.44 3.03
CA LYS A 564 0.49 7.09 2.47
C LYS A 564 -0.45 6.78 1.30
N LEU A 565 -1.61 7.43 1.23
CA LEU A 565 -2.61 7.28 0.17
C LEU A 565 -2.40 8.26 -1.00
N GLY A 566 -1.38 9.12 -0.94
CA GLY A 566 -0.99 10.03 -2.02
C GLY A 566 -1.41 11.49 -1.84
N ALA A 567 -1.81 11.91 -0.64
CA ALA A 567 -1.82 13.32 -0.27
C ALA A 567 -0.38 13.82 -0.09
N THR A 568 -0.12 15.08 -0.43
CA THR A 568 1.23 15.64 -0.37
C THR A 568 1.32 16.66 0.76
N PRO A 569 2.39 16.67 1.58
CA PRO A 569 2.65 17.77 2.50
C PRO A 569 2.63 19.12 1.76
N ALA A 570 1.92 20.11 2.30
CA ALA A 570 1.85 21.46 1.77
C ALA A 570 3.14 22.25 2.06
N THR A 571 4.29 21.76 1.57
CA THR A 571 5.55 22.49 1.68
C THR A 571 5.54 23.71 0.76
N PRO A 572 6.28 24.79 1.07
CA PRO A 572 6.27 26.01 0.24
C PRO A 572 6.56 25.73 -1.24
N ARG A 573 7.56 24.90 -1.53
CA ARG A 573 7.88 24.49 -2.91
C ARG A 573 6.79 23.64 -3.56
N ALA A 574 6.17 22.71 -2.82
CA ALA A 574 5.08 21.89 -3.35
C ALA A 574 3.86 22.74 -3.73
N VAL A 575 3.54 23.77 -2.94
CA VAL A 575 2.47 24.75 -3.25
C VAL A 575 2.82 25.56 -4.50
N LEU A 576 4.03 26.12 -4.60
CA LEU A 576 4.48 26.93 -5.74
C LEU A 576 4.41 26.18 -7.07
N THR A 577 4.80 24.91 -7.08
CA THR A 577 4.83 24.08 -8.30
C THR A 577 3.46 23.57 -8.75
N THR A 578 2.37 23.96 -8.07
CA THR A 578 1.02 23.57 -8.50
C THR A 578 0.59 24.34 -9.76
N PRO A 579 -0.13 23.70 -10.69
CA PRO A 579 -0.62 24.37 -11.89
C PRO A 579 -1.49 25.60 -11.60
N GLN A 580 -2.26 25.56 -10.49
CA GLN A 580 -3.12 26.67 -10.08
C GLN A 580 -2.32 27.90 -9.68
N VAL A 581 -1.22 27.74 -8.93
CA VAL A 581 -0.35 28.87 -8.55
C VAL A 581 0.37 29.42 -9.79
N ARG A 582 0.87 28.55 -10.68
CA ARG A 582 1.46 29.00 -11.95
C ARG A 582 0.48 29.80 -12.81
N ALA A 583 -0.77 29.35 -12.91
CA ALA A 583 -1.81 30.06 -13.64
C ALA A 583 -2.19 31.40 -12.99
N ALA A 584 -2.25 31.46 -11.65
CA ALA A 584 -2.52 32.69 -10.93
C ALA A 584 -1.41 33.74 -11.12
N VAL A 585 -0.14 33.32 -11.11
CA VAL A 585 1.01 34.20 -11.38
C VAL A 585 1.01 34.70 -12.83
N ALA A 586 0.77 33.82 -13.80
CA ALA A 586 0.70 34.21 -15.21
C ALA A 586 -0.40 35.25 -15.50
N GLY A 587 -1.57 35.14 -14.84
CA GLY A 587 -2.67 36.10 -14.98
C GLY A 587 -2.63 37.26 -13.97
N SER A 588 -1.53 37.45 -13.24
CA SER A 588 -1.48 38.42 -12.13
C SER A 588 -1.52 39.89 -12.60
N LEU A 589 -1.04 40.17 -13.82
CA LEU A 589 -1.07 41.51 -14.43
C LEU A 589 -2.49 41.87 -14.93
N GLU A 590 -3.15 40.95 -15.63
CA GLU A 590 -4.53 41.12 -16.13
C GLU A 590 -5.58 41.22 -15.00
N ALA A 591 -5.26 40.65 -13.83
CA ALA A 591 -6.18 40.64 -12.70
C ALA A 591 -6.52 42.06 -12.20
N GLU A 592 -5.60 43.02 -12.29
CA GLU A 592 -5.84 44.41 -11.88
C GLU A 592 -6.92 45.12 -12.72
N GLU A 593 -6.93 44.88 -14.04
CA GLU A 593 -7.94 45.45 -14.95
C GLU A 593 -9.36 44.95 -14.64
N ALA A 594 -9.50 43.71 -14.17
CA ALA A 594 -10.78 43.10 -13.83
C ALA A 594 -11.42 43.63 -12.53
N TRP A 595 -10.61 44.17 -11.60
CA TRP A 595 -11.10 44.76 -10.35
C TRP A 595 -11.67 46.18 -10.55
N ASP A 596 -11.12 46.96 -11.48
CA ASP A 596 -11.64 48.30 -11.81
C ASP A 596 -13.03 48.24 -12.47
N ASP A 597 -13.38 47.09 -13.09
CA ASP A 597 -14.69 46.80 -13.70
C ASP A 597 -15.76 46.30 -12.69
N GLY A 598 -15.45 46.19 -11.40
CA GLY A 598 -16.43 45.95 -10.32
C GLY A 598 -16.99 44.52 -10.24
N VAL A 599 -16.31 43.53 -10.83
CA VAL A 599 -16.66 42.11 -10.70
C VAL A 599 -15.89 41.51 -9.53
N GLU A 600 -16.57 40.97 -8.51
CA GLU A 600 -15.91 40.20 -7.44
C GLU A 600 -15.25 38.94 -8.04
N ALA A 601 -13.95 39.00 -8.31
CA ALA A 601 -13.18 37.84 -8.74
C ALA A 601 -13.10 36.81 -7.60
N ALA A 602 -13.30 35.53 -7.91
CA ALA A 602 -13.29 34.44 -6.92
C ALA A 602 -11.87 34.07 -6.40
N GLY A 603 -10.83 34.82 -6.79
CA GLY A 603 -9.42 34.57 -6.46
C GLY A 603 -8.81 35.58 -5.45
N PRO A 604 -7.52 35.44 -5.10
CA PRO A 604 -6.79 36.49 -4.38
C PRO A 604 -6.63 37.74 -5.28
N ASP A 605 -6.53 38.92 -4.66
CA ASP A 605 -6.14 40.14 -5.38
C ASP A 605 -4.62 40.11 -5.70
N PRO A 606 -4.12 40.98 -6.61
CA PRO A 606 -2.71 40.98 -7.01
C PRO A 606 -1.72 41.17 -5.85
N GLU A 607 -2.03 42.03 -4.87
CA GLU A 607 -1.18 42.29 -3.71
C GLU A 607 -1.13 41.06 -2.78
N GLU A 608 -2.28 40.43 -2.51
CA GLU A 608 -2.38 39.20 -1.72
C GLU A 608 -1.67 38.03 -2.40
N LEU A 609 -1.76 37.93 -3.74
CA LEU A 609 -1.03 36.93 -4.52
C LEU A 609 0.47 37.17 -4.43
N ALA A 610 0.95 38.40 -4.63
CA ALA A 610 2.35 38.77 -4.49
C ALA A 610 2.88 38.46 -3.09
N GLU A 611 2.17 38.85 -2.02
CA GLU A 611 2.57 38.53 -0.65
C GLU A 611 2.64 37.02 -0.41
N THR A 612 1.68 36.25 -0.94
CA THR A 612 1.63 34.80 -0.77
C THR A 612 2.76 34.11 -1.52
N VAL A 613 3.02 34.51 -2.77
CA VAL A 613 4.11 33.96 -3.59
C VAL A 613 5.46 34.33 -3.01
N LEU A 614 5.71 35.59 -2.64
CA LEU A 614 6.97 36.02 -2.01
C LEU A 614 7.21 35.32 -0.67
N GLY A 615 6.15 35.10 0.12
CA GLY A 615 6.22 34.29 1.35
C GLY A 615 6.64 32.85 1.07
N LEU A 616 5.98 32.19 0.10
CA LEU A 616 6.32 30.83 -0.33
C LEU A 616 7.75 30.73 -0.88
N VAL A 617 8.20 31.71 -1.67
CA VAL A 617 9.54 31.79 -2.26
C VAL A 617 10.62 31.92 -1.18
N ARG A 618 10.40 32.81 -0.20
CA ARG A 618 11.26 32.98 0.97
C ARG A 618 11.39 31.69 1.76
N ASP A 619 10.25 31.05 2.06
CA ASP A 619 10.20 29.87 2.92
C ASP A 619 10.60 28.57 2.18
N ALA A 620 10.56 28.59 0.84
CA ALA A 620 11.18 27.57 -0.02
C ALA A 620 12.69 27.79 -0.23
N HIS A 621 13.22 28.95 0.17
CA HIS A 621 14.61 29.37 -0.06
C HIS A 621 15.04 29.29 -1.53
N LEU A 622 14.18 29.72 -2.46
CA LEU A 622 14.50 29.68 -3.90
C LEU A 622 15.63 30.65 -4.25
N ALA A 623 16.58 30.20 -5.08
CA ALA A 623 17.58 31.08 -5.68
C ALA A 623 17.04 31.73 -6.98
N PRO A 624 17.61 32.86 -7.42
CA PRO A 624 17.35 33.42 -8.74
C PRO A 624 17.51 32.36 -9.84
N GLY A 625 16.49 32.21 -10.68
CA GLY A 625 16.47 31.23 -11.77
C GLY A 625 16.03 29.80 -11.39
N ASP A 626 15.70 29.52 -10.11
CA ASP A 626 15.16 28.21 -9.71
C ASP A 626 13.78 27.91 -10.33
N GLU A 627 12.92 28.93 -10.42
CA GLU A 627 11.57 28.84 -10.98
C GLU A 627 11.32 30.06 -11.89
N PRO A 628 11.89 30.09 -13.11
CA PRO A 628 11.97 31.30 -13.94
C PRO A 628 10.61 31.90 -14.36
N TRP A 629 9.56 31.07 -14.41
CA TRP A 629 8.17 31.49 -14.70
C TRP A 629 7.59 32.44 -13.65
N LEU A 630 8.19 32.55 -12.47
CA LEU A 630 7.80 33.53 -11.45
C LEU A 630 8.04 34.97 -11.92
N GLY A 631 8.82 35.18 -12.98
CA GLY A 631 9.06 36.47 -13.63
C GLY A 631 7.79 37.21 -14.07
N ALA A 632 6.70 36.47 -14.29
CA ALA A 632 5.39 37.01 -14.65
C ALA A 632 4.63 37.63 -13.47
N LEU A 633 5.09 37.45 -12.24
CA LEU A 633 4.40 37.97 -11.05
C LEU A 633 4.36 39.51 -11.12
N ALA A 634 3.16 40.07 -11.16
CA ALA A 634 2.94 41.50 -11.10
C ALA A 634 3.39 42.04 -9.73
N LEU A 635 4.32 42.99 -9.75
CA LEU A 635 4.83 43.72 -8.61
C LEU A 635 4.77 45.22 -8.91
N PRO A 636 4.59 46.08 -7.89
CA PRO A 636 4.64 47.53 -8.09
C PRO A 636 6.05 47.99 -8.48
N ASP A 637 6.12 48.84 -9.51
CA ASP A 637 7.31 49.58 -9.89
C ASP A 637 7.55 50.81 -8.99
N GLU A 638 8.54 51.63 -9.34
CA GLU A 638 8.92 52.83 -8.57
C GLU A 638 7.87 53.95 -8.57
N ASP A 639 6.91 53.92 -9.50
CA ASP A 639 5.76 54.81 -9.58
C ASP A 639 4.49 54.20 -8.94
N GLY A 640 4.54 52.90 -8.60
CA GLY A 640 3.46 52.13 -8.00
C GLY A 640 2.53 51.45 -9.01
N GLU A 641 2.90 51.44 -10.29
CA GLU A 641 2.16 50.76 -11.35
C GLU A 641 2.57 49.26 -11.40
N PRO A 642 1.64 48.35 -11.74
CA PRO A 642 1.94 46.93 -11.82
C PRO A 642 2.86 46.62 -13.02
N ALA A 643 3.98 45.96 -12.76
CA ALA A 643 4.88 45.47 -13.79
C ALA A 643 5.30 44.01 -13.49
N PRO A 644 5.59 43.20 -14.53
CA PRO A 644 6.16 41.88 -14.31
C PRO A 644 7.48 41.96 -13.55
N ALA A 645 7.68 41.08 -12.57
CA ALA A 645 8.92 41.04 -11.79
C ALA A 645 10.19 40.96 -12.65
N ALA A 646 10.14 40.28 -13.80
CA ALA A 646 11.28 40.15 -14.73
C ALA A 646 11.67 41.45 -15.47
N GLU A 647 10.82 42.47 -15.45
CA GLU A 647 11.08 43.79 -16.05
C GLU A 647 11.61 44.82 -15.03
N LEU A 648 11.55 44.48 -13.73
CA LEU A 648 11.96 45.37 -12.66
C LEU A 648 13.44 45.18 -12.30
N VAL A 649 14.09 46.28 -11.92
CA VAL A 649 15.46 46.29 -11.40
C VAL A 649 15.44 46.48 -9.89
N TYR A 650 16.23 45.67 -9.17
CA TYR A 650 16.38 45.81 -7.72
C TYR A 650 17.13 47.12 -7.38
N PRO A 651 16.54 48.03 -6.60
CA PRO A 651 17.15 49.33 -6.32
C PRO A 651 18.52 49.21 -5.64
N GLY A 652 19.53 49.90 -6.18
CA GLY A 652 20.89 49.95 -5.61
C GLY A 652 21.74 48.68 -5.85
N SER A 653 21.23 47.72 -6.61
CA SER A 653 21.98 46.51 -7.02
C SER A 653 23.20 46.84 -7.90
N ALA A 654 24.04 45.84 -8.17
CA ALA A 654 25.19 46.03 -9.07
C ALA A 654 24.74 46.32 -10.51
N PHE A 655 23.70 45.62 -10.98
CA PHE A 655 23.12 45.85 -12.29
C PHE A 655 22.52 47.25 -12.43
N ALA A 656 21.79 47.72 -11.40
CA ALA A 656 21.22 49.08 -11.39
C ALA A 656 22.27 50.19 -11.56
N ARG A 657 23.52 49.98 -11.15
CA ARG A 657 24.59 50.99 -11.27
C ARG A 657 25.21 51.09 -12.66
N VAL A 658 25.18 49.99 -13.42
CA VAL A 658 25.79 49.92 -14.77
C VAL A 658 24.79 50.22 -15.88
N LEU A 659 23.49 50.16 -15.59
CA LEU A 659 22.40 50.47 -16.51
C LEU A 659 22.35 51.98 -16.82
N ARG A 660 22.00 52.34 -18.07
CA ARG A 660 21.61 53.72 -18.38
C ARG A 660 20.33 54.08 -17.64
N ALA A 661 20.26 55.31 -17.14
CA ALA A 661 19.12 55.78 -16.38
C ALA A 661 17.83 55.79 -17.23
N GLY A 662 16.78 55.12 -16.75
CA GLY A 662 15.45 55.11 -17.35
C GLY A 662 15.21 54.05 -18.44
N GLU A 663 16.13 53.11 -18.67
CA GLU A 663 15.93 52.00 -19.61
C GLU A 663 15.05 50.88 -19.03
N LEU A 664 15.12 50.65 -17.70
CA LEU A 664 14.26 49.70 -16.98
C LEU A 664 13.71 50.36 -15.71
N ALA A 665 12.48 50.00 -15.32
CA ALA A 665 11.84 50.51 -14.12
C ALA A 665 12.46 49.90 -12.84
N GLY A 666 12.59 50.71 -11.80
CA GLY A 666 12.97 50.23 -10.48
C GLY A 666 11.81 49.49 -9.79
N CYS A 667 12.10 48.45 -9.01
CA CYS A 667 11.12 47.87 -8.10
C CYS A 667 10.78 48.85 -6.96
N ASP A 668 9.51 48.91 -6.53
CA ASP A 668 9.08 49.77 -5.43
C ASP A 668 9.99 49.66 -4.20
N ALA A 669 10.41 50.82 -3.67
CA ALA A 669 11.37 50.88 -2.58
C ALA A 669 10.79 50.32 -1.26
N GLN A 670 9.48 50.44 -1.01
CA GLN A 670 8.87 49.92 0.22
C GLN A 670 8.77 48.39 0.17
N LEU A 671 8.47 47.82 -1.01
CA LEU A 671 8.49 46.39 -1.27
C LEU A 671 9.90 45.82 -1.11
N ALA A 672 10.90 46.49 -1.68
CA ALA A 672 12.32 46.11 -1.55
C ALA A 672 12.81 46.15 -0.09
N GLU A 673 12.41 47.13 0.70
CA GLU A 673 12.73 47.21 2.14
C GLU A 673 12.04 46.09 2.94
N ARG A 674 10.79 45.76 2.59
CA ARG A 674 9.99 44.74 3.30
C ARG A 674 10.48 43.31 3.04
N TRP A 675 10.71 42.97 1.78
CA TRP A 675 11.03 41.59 1.37
C TRP A 675 12.52 41.31 1.24
N GLY A 676 13.33 42.35 1.03
CA GLY A 676 14.76 42.21 0.79
C GLY A 676 15.08 41.61 -0.58
N GLU A 677 16.37 41.52 -0.89
CA GLU A 677 16.87 41.13 -2.22
C GLU A 677 16.52 39.69 -2.61
N GLN A 678 16.62 38.72 -1.69
CA GLN A 678 16.52 37.30 -2.05
C GLN A 678 15.14 36.87 -2.59
N PRO A 679 13.99 37.17 -1.95
CA PRO A 679 12.69 36.78 -2.50
C PRO A 679 12.35 37.48 -3.82
N LEU A 680 12.73 38.76 -3.94
CA LEU A 680 12.46 39.58 -5.13
C LEU A 680 13.30 39.13 -6.32
N THR A 681 14.59 38.86 -6.12
CA THR A 681 15.45 38.31 -7.19
C THR A 681 15.09 36.88 -7.56
N ALA A 682 14.56 36.09 -6.63
CA ALA A 682 14.06 34.75 -6.91
C ALA A 682 12.80 34.73 -7.78
N VAL A 683 11.95 35.76 -7.72
CA VAL A 683 10.80 35.93 -8.63
C VAL A 683 11.14 36.67 -9.92
N GLY A 684 12.40 37.09 -10.13
CA GLY A 684 12.85 37.66 -11.41
C GLY A 684 13.27 39.13 -11.39
N VAL A 685 13.13 39.84 -10.27
CA VAL A 685 13.62 41.23 -10.16
C VAL A 685 15.14 41.27 -10.33
N GLN A 686 15.63 42.04 -11.28
CA GLN A 686 17.03 42.00 -11.70
C GLN A 686 17.97 42.72 -10.72
N ALA A 687 18.88 41.97 -10.07
CA ALA A 687 19.99 42.53 -9.29
C ALA A 687 21.37 42.34 -9.93
N ASP A 688 21.45 41.43 -10.91
CA ASP A 688 22.58 41.12 -11.77
C ASP A 688 22.04 40.95 -13.21
N PHE A 689 22.91 40.81 -14.21
CA PHE A 689 22.47 40.50 -15.57
C PHE A 689 21.66 39.19 -15.60
N ALA A 690 20.58 39.19 -16.39
CA ALA A 690 19.78 38.00 -16.61
C ALA A 690 20.36 37.11 -17.73
N LEU A 691 20.17 35.80 -17.58
CA LEU A 691 20.59 34.79 -18.56
C LEU A 691 19.37 34.29 -19.33
N VAL A 692 19.47 34.29 -20.65
CA VAL A 692 18.57 33.56 -21.53
C VAL A 692 19.09 32.13 -21.67
N ARG A 693 18.22 31.16 -21.37
CA ARG A 693 18.54 29.72 -21.41
C ARG A 693 17.50 28.96 -22.21
N ALA A 694 17.87 28.45 -23.37
CA ALA A 694 16.99 27.68 -24.23
C ALA A 694 17.67 26.39 -24.70
N GLU A 695 16.86 25.36 -24.94
CA GLU A 695 17.32 24.08 -25.49
C GLU A 695 16.76 23.89 -26.90
N ASP A 696 17.51 23.19 -27.76
CA ASP A 696 17.12 22.90 -29.14
C ASP A 696 16.65 24.14 -29.93
N VAL A 697 17.40 25.25 -29.85
CA VAL A 697 17.11 26.50 -30.58
C VAL A 697 17.44 26.32 -32.06
N VAL A 698 16.42 26.45 -32.91
CA VAL A 698 16.59 26.45 -34.37
C VAL A 698 17.28 27.75 -34.79
N LEU A 699 18.41 27.64 -35.48
CA LEU A 699 19.17 28.78 -35.99
C LEU A 699 18.57 29.23 -37.33
N ASP A 700 17.52 30.03 -37.23
CA ASP A 700 16.85 30.70 -38.35
C ASP A 700 16.79 32.21 -38.04
N PRO A 701 17.46 33.09 -38.81
CA PRO A 701 17.48 34.53 -38.54
C PRO A 701 16.08 35.15 -38.48
N ASP A 702 15.16 34.67 -39.34
CA ASP A 702 13.76 35.13 -39.36
C ASP A 702 12.94 34.63 -38.15
N GLY A 703 13.48 33.68 -37.38
CA GLY A 703 12.83 33.05 -36.22
C GLY A 703 13.17 33.69 -34.87
N PHE A 704 14.03 34.71 -34.84
CA PHE A 704 14.52 35.39 -33.64
C PHE A 704 13.74 36.69 -33.30
N GLU A 705 12.43 36.70 -33.53
CA GLU A 705 11.56 37.75 -33.00
C GLU A 705 11.20 37.45 -31.53
N PRO A 706 11.17 38.45 -30.62
CA PRO A 706 10.65 38.26 -29.27
C PRO A 706 9.24 37.67 -29.30
N ARG A 707 8.95 36.70 -28.44
CA ARG A 707 7.63 36.07 -28.37
C ARG A 707 6.58 37.08 -27.90
N GLU A 708 5.38 36.98 -28.47
CA GLU A 708 4.22 37.74 -27.97
C GLU A 708 3.85 37.21 -26.57
N GLY A 709 4.13 38.01 -25.53
CA GLY A 709 3.83 37.70 -24.14
C GLY A 709 3.89 38.95 -23.25
N ASP A 710 3.33 38.83 -22.04
CA ASP A 710 3.19 39.97 -21.11
C ASP A 710 4.47 40.26 -20.29
N TYR A 711 5.52 39.44 -20.46
CA TYR A 711 6.80 39.58 -19.75
C TYR A 711 7.94 38.91 -20.54
N PRO A 712 9.21 39.29 -20.30
CA PRO A 712 10.36 38.69 -20.97
C PRO A 712 10.59 37.25 -20.48
N GLU A 713 10.21 36.28 -21.32
CA GLU A 713 10.40 34.87 -21.00
C GLU A 713 11.90 34.50 -20.92
N PRO A 714 12.32 33.77 -19.87
CA PRO A 714 13.73 33.51 -19.59
C PRO A 714 14.40 32.52 -20.57
N ASP A 715 13.61 31.85 -21.41
CA ASP A 715 14.07 30.94 -22.46
C ASP A 715 13.79 31.49 -23.87
N ASP A 716 13.57 32.80 -24.01
CA ASP A 716 13.36 33.45 -25.30
C ASP A 716 14.64 34.12 -25.83
N PRO A 717 15.32 33.52 -26.83
CA PRO A 717 16.47 34.14 -27.48
C PRO A 717 16.13 35.43 -28.25
N GLY A 718 14.86 35.65 -28.62
CA GLY A 718 14.44 36.85 -29.34
C GLY A 718 14.61 38.14 -28.52
N LEU A 719 14.73 38.03 -27.20
CA LEU A 719 15.01 39.15 -26.29
C LEU A 719 16.44 39.73 -26.43
N LEU A 720 17.31 39.08 -27.18
CA LEU A 720 18.72 39.45 -27.31
C LEU A 720 18.94 40.42 -28.47
N ASP A 721 19.66 41.50 -28.21
CA ASP A 721 19.99 42.50 -29.24
C ASP A 721 20.79 41.90 -30.40
N ALA A 722 20.33 42.11 -31.65
CA ALA A 722 20.99 41.64 -32.87
C ALA A 722 21.31 40.13 -32.90
N VAL A 723 20.48 39.29 -32.27
CA VAL A 723 20.67 37.82 -32.27
C VAL A 723 20.42 37.17 -33.64
N ASP A 724 19.61 37.80 -34.49
CA ASP A 724 19.46 37.50 -35.91
C ASP A 724 20.79 37.60 -36.65
N VAL A 725 21.54 38.69 -36.42
CA VAL A 725 22.86 38.92 -37.04
C VAL A 725 23.89 37.90 -36.53
N TRP A 726 23.86 37.54 -35.24
CA TRP A 726 24.68 36.45 -34.72
C TRP A 726 24.36 35.12 -35.40
N CYS A 727 23.07 34.84 -35.64
CA CYS A 727 22.63 33.64 -36.34
C CYS A 727 23.15 33.62 -37.78
N GLU A 728 23.06 34.73 -38.52
CA GLU A 728 23.63 34.85 -39.86
C GLU A 728 25.14 34.54 -39.88
N ASP A 729 25.91 35.14 -38.96
CA ASP A 729 27.35 34.90 -38.82
C ASP A 729 27.67 33.42 -38.54
N VAL A 730 26.85 32.75 -37.72
CA VAL A 730 27.00 31.32 -37.43
C VAL A 730 26.69 30.47 -38.67
N LEU A 731 25.64 30.79 -39.42
CA LEU A 731 25.26 30.08 -40.63
C LEU A 731 26.34 30.22 -41.72
N ASP A 732 26.93 31.41 -41.88
CA ASP A 732 28.05 31.65 -42.78
C ASP A 732 29.28 30.82 -42.40
N GLN A 733 29.59 30.74 -41.09
CA GLN A 733 30.70 29.91 -40.59
C GLN A 733 30.46 28.42 -40.90
N VAL A 734 29.26 27.91 -40.63
CA VAL A 734 28.89 26.50 -40.87
C VAL A 734 28.91 26.17 -42.37
N ALA A 735 28.45 27.09 -43.23
CA ALA A 735 28.46 26.90 -44.68
C ALA A 735 29.89 26.81 -45.24
N ALA A 736 30.82 27.61 -44.70
CA ALA A 736 32.23 27.56 -45.08
C ALA A 736 32.88 26.21 -44.73
N ASP A 737 32.51 25.59 -43.60
CA ASP A 737 33.12 24.36 -43.09
C ASP A 737 32.49 23.06 -43.67
N GLY A 738 31.20 23.08 -44.04
CA GLY A 738 30.43 21.88 -44.39
C GLY A 738 30.03 21.72 -45.87
N GLY A 739 30.22 22.74 -46.70
CA GLY A 739 29.76 22.77 -48.10
C GLY A 739 28.23 22.73 -48.25
N ASP A 740 27.73 22.80 -49.50
CA ASP A 740 26.29 22.96 -49.84
C ASP A 740 25.34 21.91 -49.20
N ALA A 741 25.85 20.77 -48.73
CA ALA A 741 25.05 19.72 -48.10
C ALA A 741 24.61 20.02 -46.66
N ALA A 742 25.31 20.92 -45.95
CA ALA A 742 24.99 21.31 -44.57
C ALA A 742 23.77 22.27 -44.47
N SER A 743 23.38 22.88 -45.60
CA SER A 743 22.37 23.96 -45.69
C SER A 743 20.92 23.48 -45.95
N ALA A 744 20.66 22.18 -46.04
CA ALA A 744 19.33 21.67 -46.43
C ALA A 744 18.23 21.84 -45.36
N VAL A 745 18.62 21.96 -44.09
CA VAL A 745 17.74 22.19 -42.93
C VAL A 745 18.47 23.16 -41.97
N PRO A 746 17.79 24.13 -41.36
CA PRO A 746 18.40 25.03 -40.38
C PRO A 746 19.09 24.25 -39.24
N PRO A 747 20.36 24.57 -38.90
CA PRO A 747 21.06 23.98 -37.77
C PRO A 747 20.36 24.26 -36.42
N VAL A 748 20.67 23.46 -35.40
CA VAL A 748 20.06 23.59 -34.07
C VAL A 748 21.13 23.76 -33.00
N ALA A 749 21.08 24.84 -32.23
CA ALA A 749 21.87 24.99 -31.01
C ALA A 749 21.26 24.11 -29.90
N VAL A 750 22.00 23.08 -29.47
CA VAL A 750 21.50 22.08 -28.51
C VAL A 750 21.24 22.71 -27.15
N GLU A 751 22.16 23.56 -26.71
CA GLU A 751 22.06 24.35 -25.48
C GLU A 751 22.46 25.78 -25.84
N PHE A 752 21.56 26.73 -25.61
CA PHE A 752 21.76 28.14 -25.86
C PHE A 752 21.78 28.90 -24.54
N LEU A 753 22.89 29.61 -24.29
CA LEU A 753 23.12 30.38 -23.07
C LEU A 753 23.69 31.75 -23.45
N ALA A 754 22.96 32.81 -23.11
CA ALA A 754 23.32 34.17 -23.47
C ALA A 754 22.98 35.15 -22.34
N VAL A 755 23.69 36.27 -22.29
CA VAL A 755 23.37 37.38 -21.40
C VAL A 755 22.50 38.39 -22.16
N ARG A 756 21.36 38.77 -21.59
CA ARG A 756 20.50 39.81 -22.15
C ARG A 756 20.84 41.20 -21.62
N ASP A 757 20.21 42.22 -22.19
CA ASP A 757 20.28 43.61 -21.75
C ASP A 757 21.71 44.22 -21.76
N LEU A 758 22.62 43.67 -22.57
CA LEU A 758 23.99 44.20 -22.74
C LEU A 758 23.99 45.58 -23.39
N ASP A 759 23.00 45.83 -24.25
CA ASP A 759 22.75 47.08 -24.94
C ASP A 759 22.18 48.17 -24.04
N LEU A 760 21.77 47.85 -22.80
CA LEU A 760 21.28 48.83 -21.82
C LEU A 760 22.39 49.41 -20.92
N VAL A 761 23.61 48.89 -21.03
CA VAL A 761 24.76 49.35 -20.24
C VAL A 761 25.16 50.78 -20.62
N ASP A 762 25.47 51.60 -19.61
CA ASP A 762 26.05 52.92 -19.78
C ASP A 762 27.53 52.79 -20.21
N ASP A 763 27.90 53.48 -21.29
CA ASP A 763 29.24 53.44 -21.86
C ASP A 763 30.36 53.73 -20.84
N ALA A 764 30.08 54.54 -19.81
CA ALA A 764 31.04 54.86 -18.75
C ALA A 764 31.29 53.71 -17.76
N HIS A 765 30.41 52.70 -17.72
CA HIS A 765 30.41 51.63 -16.71
C HIS A 765 30.78 50.24 -17.27
N TRP A 766 31.18 50.15 -18.54
CA TRP A 766 31.69 48.89 -19.13
C TRP A 766 32.78 48.19 -18.32
N PRO A 767 33.72 48.87 -17.64
CA PRO A 767 34.68 48.20 -16.76
C PRO A 767 34.01 47.42 -15.60
N GLU A 768 32.97 47.98 -14.97
CA GLU A 768 32.20 47.30 -13.91
C GLU A 768 31.35 46.16 -14.51
N ALA A 769 30.70 46.40 -15.65
CA ALA A 769 29.91 45.39 -16.35
C ALA A 769 30.75 44.18 -16.79
N LEU A 770 31.95 44.39 -17.36
CA LEU A 770 32.86 43.30 -17.73
C LEU A 770 33.35 42.52 -16.51
N ALA A 771 33.57 43.18 -15.36
CA ALA A 771 33.90 42.50 -14.11
C ALA A 771 32.72 41.65 -13.58
N MET A 772 31.48 42.09 -13.79
CA MET A 772 30.27 41.30 -13.50
C MET A 772 30.22 40.06 -14.41
N LEU A 773 30.33 40.24 -15.73
CA LEU A 773 30.29 39.19 -16.74
C LEU A 773 31.43 38.16 -16.59
N ALA A 774 32.56 38.54 -16.01
CA ALA A 774 33.69 37.64 -15.75
C ALA A 774 33.44 36.64 -14.59
N ARG A 775 32.33 36.77 -13.85
CA ARG A 775 32.00 35.89 -12.72
C ARG A 775 30.94 34.84 -13.11
N PRO A 776 31.04 33.59 -12.64
CA PRO A 776 29.97 32.60 -12.85
C PRO A 776 28.65 33.05 -12.20
N PRO A 777 27.48 32.76 -12.80
CA PRO A 777 27.29 31.96 -14.01
C PRO A 777 27.44 32.73 -15.34
N LEU A 778 27.48 34.07 -15.33
CA LEU A 778 27.55 34.90 -16.55
C LEU A 778 28.79 34.60 -17.40
N ARG A 779 29.90 34.29 -16.72
CA ARG A 779 31.16 33.87 -17.35
C ARG A 779 31.00 32.69 -18.31
N ASP A 780 30.06 31.79 -18.05
CA ASP A 780 29.86 30.60 -18.87
C ASP A 780 29.14 30.95 -20.18
N ALA A 781 28.19 31.88 -20.14
CA ALA A 781 27.52 32.44 -21.33
C ALA A 781 28.50 33.14 -22.29
N LEU A 782 29.65 33.58 -21.76
CA LEU A 782 30.72 34.22 -22.52
C LEU A 782 31.79 33.24 -23.01
N THR A 783 32.14 32.23 -22.22
CA THR A 783 33.35 31.41 -22.46
C THR A 783 33.08 29.99 -22.94
N ALA A 784 31.87 29.46 -22.76
CA ALA A 784 31.50 28.14 -23.25
C ALA A 784 31.08 28.21 -24.73
N PRO A 785 31.64 27.35 -25.62
CA PRO A 785 31.18 27.28 -27.00
C PRO A 785 29.74 26.77 -27.08
N VAL A 786 29.00 27.23 -28.09
CA VAL A 786 27.65 26.74 -28.39
C VAL A 786 27.76 25.55 -29.32
N ARG A 787 27.17 24.42 -28.94
CA ARG A 787 27.14 23.20 -29.74
C ARG A 787 25.99 23.25 -30.74
N VAL A 788 26.33 23.29 -32.02
CA VAL A 788 25.37 23.34 -33.12
C VAL A 788 25.32 22.00 -33.84
N ARG A 789 24.13 21.40 -33.89
CA ARG A 789 23.84 20.18 -34.64
C ARG A 789 23.41 20.53 -36.05
N LEU A 790 24.10 19.96 -37.03
CA LEU A 790 23.85 20.17 -38.45
C LEU A 790 22.81 19.18 -39.01
N GLY A 791 22.29 19.47 -40.21
CA GLY A 791 21.25 18.64 -40.86
C GLY A 791 21.67 17.21 -41.19
N ASP A 792 22.97 16.91 -41.22
CA ASP A 792 23.53 15.56 -41.40
C ASP A 792 23.76 14.79 -40.08
N GLY A 793 23.42 15.41 -38.95
CA GLY A 793 23.57 14.86 -37.60
C GLY A 793 24.95 15.05 -36.97
N THR A 794 25.88 15.72 -37.66
CA THR A 794 27.17 16.12 -37.06
C THR A 794 26.98 17.30 -36.10
N VAL A 795 27.96 17.52 -35.22
CA VAL A 795 27.96 18.63 -34.26
C VAL A 795 29.24 19.43 -34.44
N THR A 796 29.12 20.75 -34.50
CA THR A 796 30.23 21.70 -34.53
C THR A 796 30.08 22.72 -33.41
N ASP A 797 31.21 23.27 -32.96
CA ASP A 797 31.24 24.30 -31.92
C ASP A 797 31.29 25.68 -32.57
N VAL A 798 30.41 26.57 -32.15
CA VAL A 798 30.37 27.96 -32.62
C VAL A 798 30.54 28.91 -31.45
N ARG A 799 30.85 30.17 -31.76
CA ARG A 799 31.04 31.20 -30.74
C ARG A 799 29.70 31.51 -30.03
N PRO A 800 29.67 31.60 -28.68
CA PRO A 800 28.47 32.02 -27.99
C PRO A 800 28.10 33.47 -28.31
N TYR A 801 26.79 33.74 -28.34
CA TYR A 801 26.23 35.07 -28.63
C TYR A 801 26.89 36.18 -27.79
N THR A 802 27.00 36.00 -26.47
CA THR A 802 27.58 36.99 -25.55
C THR A 802 29.02 37.38 -25.96
N ALA A 803 29.83 36.41 -26.38
CA ALA A 803 31.19 36.67 -26.86
C ALA A 803 31.20 37.38 -28.20
N TRP A 804 30.31 36.99 -29.11
CA TRP A 804 30.15 37.64 -30.41
C TRP A 804 29.76 39.11 -30.25
N TRP A 805 28.76 39.40 -29.41
CA TRP A 805 28.27 40.75 -29.17
C TRP A 805 29.37 41.64 -28.58
N LEU A 806 30.03 41.22 -27.49
CA LEU A 806 31.08 42.01 -26.83
C LEU A 806 32.31 42.26 -27.73
N ARG A 807 32.61 41.37 -28.68
CA ARG A 807 33.70 41.55 -29.66
C ARG A 807 33.41 42.69 -30.65
N GLY A 808 32.14 42.83 -31.03
CA GLY A 808 31.67 43.81 -32.02
C GLY A 808 31.44 45.21 -31.46
N HIS A 809 31.33 45.35 -30.13
CA HIS A 809 30.96 46.58 -29.46
C HIS A 809 32.13 47.28 -28.76
N PRO A 810 32.09 48.62 -28.60
CA PRO A 810 33.18 49.42 -28.03
C PRO A 810 33.31 49.30 -26.50
N VAL A 811 33.39 48.09 -25.98
CA VAL A 811 33.30 47.79 -24.54
C VAL A 811 34.65 47.87 -23.80
N LEU A 812 35.77 48.04 -24.51
CA LEU A 812 37.11 48.12 -23.90
C LEU A 812 37.78 49.45 -24.26
N ASP A 813 37.79 50.39 -23.31
CA ASP A 813 38.24 51.78 -23.50
C ASP A 813 37.58 52.48 -24.72
N GLY A 814 36.29 52.22 -24.98
CA GLY A 814 35.58 52.77 -26.13
C GLY A 814 35.99 52.15 -27.48
N ARG A 815 36.73 51.04 -27.46
CA ARG A 815 37.21 50.30 -28.65
C ARG A 815 36.63 48.89 -28.66
N ARG A 816 36.55 48.31 -29.86
CA ARG A 816 36.16 46.92 -30.08
C ARG A 816 37.30 46.00 -29.59
N PRO A 817 37.05 45.06 -28.67
CA PRO A 817 38.13 44.25 -28.10
C PRO A 817 38.78 43.29 -29.11
N ALA A 818 38.04 42.87 -30.15
CA ALA A 818 38.55 41.96 -31.17
C ALA A 818 39.74 42.56 -31.95
N GLY A 819 40.88 41.86 -31.93
CA GLY A 819 42.10 42.28 -32.62
C GLY A 819 43.03 43.18 -31.80
N LEU A 820 42.67 43.51 -30.56
CA LEU A 820 43.57 44.13 -29.58
C LEU A 820 44.43 43.07 -28.90
N ARG A 821 45.61 43.42 -28.40
CA ARG A 821 46.41 42.57 -27.51
C ARG A 821 46.32 43.05 -26.07
N ALA A 822 46.38 42.11 -25.13
CA ALA A 822 46.42 42.45 -23.71
C ALA A 822 47.73 43.18 -23.36
N ALA A 823 47.64 44.32 -22.67
CA ALA A 823 48.79 45.01 -22.11
C ALA A 823 49.61 44.06 -21.20
N GLY A 824 50.92 44.02 -21.38
CA GLY A 824 51.78 43.07 -20.66
C GLY A 824 51.70 41.60 -21.11
N GLY A 825 50.90 41.28 -22.13
CA GLY A 825 50.80 39.94 -22.72
C GLY A 825 52.03 39.51 -23.54
N ASP A 826 51.90 38.41 -24.28
CA ASP A 826 53.01 37.72 -24.97
C ASP A 826 53.92 38.67 -25.78
N PRO A 827 55.23 38.71 -25.49
CA PRO A 827 56.19 39.52 -26.24
C PRO A 827 56.21 39.25 -27.75
N LEU A 828 55.85 38.04 -28.19
CA LEU A 828 55.84 37.67 -29.60
C LEU A 828 54.77 38.41 -30.42
N LEU A 829 53.74 38.96 -29.78
CA LEU A 829 52.68 39.71 -30.44
C LEU A 829 52.90 41.22 -30.42
N ARG A 830 53.97 41.69 -29.76
CA ARG A 830 54.28 43.12 -29.65
C ARG A 830 54.55 43.72 -31.03
N GLY A 831 53.98 44.89 -31.30
CA GLY A 831 54.15 45.59 -32.59
C GLY A 831 53.29 45.03 -33.73
N LEU A 832 52.75 43.81 -33.57
CA LEU A 832 51.80 43.23 -34.51
C LEU A 832 50.35 43.65 -34.24
N TYR A 833 50.01 43.96 -32.99
CA TYR A 833 48.66 44.32 -32.55
C TYR A 833 48.69 45.52 -31.61
N GLU A 834 47.60 46.30 -31.59
CA GLU A 834 47.44 47.45 -30.69
C GLU A 834 47.14 46.98 -29.25
N GLU A 835 47.72 47.65 -28.25
CA GLU A 835 47.54 47.30 -26.84
C GLU A 835 46.24 47.87 -26.26
N ALA A 836 45.60 47.07 -25.41
CA ALA A 836 44.48 47.47 -24.57
C ALA A 836 44.71 47.05 -23.12
N ASP A 837 44.33 47.92 -22.19
CA ASP A 837 44.34 47.62 -20.77
C ASP A 837 43.06 46.84 -20.42
N PRO A 838 43.15 45.56 -20.01
CA PRO A 838 41.97 44.78 -19.66
C PRO A 838 41.33 45.19 -18.32
N GLY A 839 41.89 46.18 -17.61
CA GLY A 839 41.38 46.64 -16.32
C GLY A 839 41.43 45.52 -15.27
N GLU A 840 40.31 45.30 -14.58
CA GLU A 840 40.19 44.23 -13.56
C GLU A 840 39.99 42.83 -14.16
N VAL A 841 39.75 42.71 -15.47
CA VAL A 841 39.48 41.43 -16.13
C VAL A 841 40.79 40.72 -16.48
N THR A 842 41.34 39.97 -15.53
CA THR A 842 42.59 39.22 -15.75
C THR A 842 42.39 37.77 -16.21
N ASP A 843 41.14 37.31 -16.35
CA ASP A 843 40.85 35.94 -16.81
C ASP A 843 41.16 35.80 -18.31
N GLU A 844 42.23 35.05 -18.63
CA GLU A 844 42.67 34.80 -20.01
C GLU A 844 41.60 34.12 -20.89
N ARG A 845 40.66 33.36 -20.33
CA ARG A 845 39.57 32.78 -21.12
C ARG A 845 38.52 33.83 -21.48
N VAL A 846 38.23 34.75 -20.55
CA VAL A 846 37.32 35.89 -20.80
C VAL A 846 37.94 36.83 -21.84
N LEU A 847 39.22 37.18 -21.69
CA LEU A 847 39.93 38.01 -22.67
C LEU A 847 39.95 37.39 -24.08
N ARG A 848 40.15 36.07 -24.17
CA ARG A 848 40.05 35.35 -25.45
C ARG A 848 38.64 35.33 -26.03
N ALA A 849 37.62 35.16 -25.19
CA ALA A 849 36.22 35.25 -25.63
C ALA A 849 35.93 36.63 -26.22
N LEU A 850 36.40 37.71 -25.57
CA LEU A 850 36.37 39.08 -26.08
C LEU A 850 37.22 39.29 -27.35
N GLY A 851 38.05 38.34 -27.77
CA GLY A 851 38.90 38.46 -28.95
C GLY A 851 40.19 39.24 -28.72
N VAL A 852 40.56 39.46 -27.45
CA VAL A 852 41.83 40.04 -27.06
C VAL A 852 42.93 38.98 -27.20
N ARG A 853 44.00 39.32 -27.91
CA ARG A 853 45.16 38.45 -28.15
C ARG A 853 46.03 38.39 -26.90
N THR A 854 46.05 37.22 -26.26
CA THR A 854 46.81 36.99 -25.02
C THR A 854 48.19 36.38 -25.30
N THR A 855 48.23 35.29 -26.08
CA THR A 855 49.46 34.62 -26.51
C THR A 855 49.43 34.23 -27.98
N ALA A 856 50.60 34.14 -28.62
CA ALA A 856 50.71 33.72 -30.02
C ALA A 856 50.20 32.28 -30.21
N ALA A 857 50.47 31.39 -29.25
CA ALA A 857 49.95 30.02 -29.29
C ALA A 857 48.41 29.97 -29.20
N ALA A 858 47.80 30.81 -28.35
CA ALA A 858 46.35 30.89 -28.26
C ALA A 858 45.72 31.46 -29.54
N LEU A 859 46.35 32.47 -30.16
CA LEU A 859 45.93 33.00 -31.45
C LEU A 859 45.96 31.91 -32.52
N LEU A 860 47.03 31.10 -32.61
CA LEU A 860 47.13 30.02 -33.58
C LEU A 860 46.07 28.92 -33.39
N ALA A 861 45.58 28.73 -32.17
CA ALA A 861 44.52 27.78 -31.88
C ALA A 861 43.10 28.31 -32.20
N GLU A 862 42.94 29.61 -32.50
CA GLU A 862 41.67 30.16 -32.95
C GLU A 862 41.43 29.86 -34.44
N PRO A 863 40.19 29.55 -34.86
CA PRO A 863 39.83 29.48 -36.27
C PRO A 863 40.24 30.76 -37.02
N GLY A 864 40.96 30.62 -38.13
CA GLY A 864 41.49 31.75 -38.91
C GLY A 864 42.67 32.51 -38.27
N GLY A 865 43.08 32.17 -37.04
CA GLY A 865 44.18 32.79 -36.33
C GLY A 865 45.55 32.67 -37.00
N PRO A 866 45.93 31.51 -37.57
CA PRO A 866 47.15 31.40 -38.37
C PRO A 866 47.19 32.34 -39.58
N ALA A 867 46.08 32.45 -40.30
CA ALA A 867 45.96 33.36 -41.45
C ALA A 867 46.02 34.84 -41.01
N GLU A 868 45.41 35.18 -39.87
CA GLU A 868 45.52 36.51 -39.27
C GLU A 868 46.98 36.87 -38.92
N LEU A 869 47.70 35.95 -38.26
CA LEU A 869 49.09 36.16 -37.89
C LEU A 869 49.99 36.29 -39.13
N LEU A 870 49.84 35.42 -40.12
CA LEU A 870 50.60 35.46 -41.36
C LEU A 870 50.35 36.77 -42.13
N ARG A 871 49.10 37.23 -42.18
CA ARG A 871 48.77 38.55 -42.76
C ARG A 871 49.42 39.69 -42.00
N GLY A 872 49.43 39.63 -40.66
CA GLY A 872 50.13 40.61 -39.82
C GLY A 872 51.65 40.58 -40.04
N LEU A 873 52.24 39.42 -40.26
CA LEU A 873 53.66 39.28 -40.60
C LEU A 873 53.97 39.82 -42.00
N ALA A 874 53.06 39.69 -42.96
CA ALA A 874 53.21 40.22 -44.31
C ALA A 874 53.10 41.76 -44.38
N ASP A 875 52.58 42.44 -43.35
CA ASP A 875 52.37 43.89 -43.33
C ASP A 875 53.66 44.68 -43.02
N PRO A 876 54.31 45.33 -44.01
CA PRO A 876 55.62 45.98 -43.84
C PRO A 876 55.64 47.12 -42.82
N ASP A 877 54.49 47.70 -42.47
CA ASP A 877 54.39 48.79 -41.49
C ASP A 877 54.45 48.29 -40.04
N ARG A 878 54.31 46.98 -39.81
CA ARG A 878 54.40 46.38 -38.47
C ARG A 878 55.83 46.04 -38.09
N PRO A 879 56.40 46.58 -37.00
CA PRO A 879 57.76 46.25 -36.59
C PRO A 879 57.83 44.84 -35.99
N VAL A 880 58.71 44.00 -36.53
CA VAL A 880 59.02 42.66 -35.99
C VAL A 880 60.53 42.48 -36.03
N ASP A 881 61.15 42.08 -34.92
CA ASP A 881 62.59 41.83 -34.89
C ASP A 881 62.94 40.38 -35.32
N PRO A 882 64.19 40.08 -35.71
CA PRO A 882 64.57 38.74 -36.15
C PRO A 882 64.36 37.61 -35.12
N ALA A 883 64.49 37.90 -33.82
CA ALA A 883 64.29 36.91 -32.75
C ALA A 883 62.80 36.64 -32.53
N GLN A 884 61.97 37.69 -32.58
CA GLN A 884 60.52 37.58 -32.59
C GLN A 884 60.03 36.77 -33.79
N LEU A 885 60.55 37.05 -34.98
CA LEU A 885 60.23 36.33 -36.21
C LEU A 885 60.60 34.85 -36.10
N HIS A 886 61.78 34.54 -35.55
CA HIS A 886 62.19 33.15 -35.27
C HIS A 886 61.21 32.44 -34.34
N GLY A 887 60.76 33.11 -33.27
CA GLY A 887 59.77 32.58 -32.34
C GLY A 887 58.42 32.30 -33.00
N LEU A 888 57.90 33.25 -33.79
CA LEU A 888 56.62 33.14 -34.48
C LEU A 888 56.62 32.05 -35.56
N HIS A 889 57.66 32.00 -36.40
CA HIS A 889 57.82 30.92 -37.38
C HIS A 889 57.97 29.54 -36.73
N THR A 890 58.70 29.47 -35.61
CA THR A 890 58.81 28.23 -34.83
C THR A 890 57.46 27.78 -34.27
N LEU A 891 56.63 28.71 -33.79
CA LEU A 891 55.28 28.40 -33.31
C LEU A 891 54.35 27.97 -34.45
N LEU A 892 54.35 28.69 -35.58
CA LEU A 892 53.58 28.33 -36.77
C LEU A 892 53.91 26.91 -37.25
N ALA A 893 55.19 26.57 -37.32
CA ALA A 893 55.65 25.25 -37.74
C ALA A 893 55.34 24.16 -36.69
N ALA A 894 55.42 24.48 -35.40
CA ALA A 894 55.11 23.54 -34.32
C ALA A 894 53.61 23.30 -34.11
N ALA A 895 52.74 24.18 -34.63
CA ALA A 895 51.29 24.10 -34.47
C ALA A 895 50.63 22.95 -35.26
N GLY A 896 51.37 22.30 -36.18
CA GLY A 896 50.86 21.14 -36.93
C GLY A 896 49.70 21.49 -37.88
N LEU A 897 49.71 22.73 -38.40
CA LEU A 897 48.68 23.25 -39.30
C LEU A 897 48.69 22.51 -40.64
N ASP A 898 47.52 22.20 -41.17
CA ASP A 898 47.38 21.71 -42.55
C ASP A 898 47.53 22.90 -43.52
N PRO A 899 48.50 22.88 -44.45
CA PRO A 899 48.64 23.94 -45.45
C PRO A 899 47.36 24.19 -46.26
N ALA A 900 46.51 23.18 -46.46
CA ALA A 900 45.25 23.31 -47.18
C ALA A 900 44.18 24.12 -46.43
N GLU A 901 44.30 24.21 -45.10
CA GLU A 901 43.34 24.90 -44.22
C GLU A 901 43.78 26.33 -43.87
N VAL A 902 45.00 26.74 -44.25
CA VAL A 902 45.54 28.07 -43.96
C VAL A 902 45.61 28.91 -45.24
N THR A 903 44.98 30.08 -45.21
CA THR A 903 45.17 31.07 -46.29
C THR A 903 46.58 31.65 -46.22
N LEU A 904 47.45 31.20 -47.12
CA LEU A 904 48.84 31.67 -47.21
C LEU A 904 48.92 33.04 -47.91
N PRO A 905 49.70 34.00 -47.38
CA PRO A 905 49.98 35.26 -48.07
C PRO A 905 50.97 35.06 -49.24
N GLU A 906 50.86 35.89 -50.28
CA GLU A 906 51.82 35.91 -51.40
C GLU A 906 53.21 36.42 -50.97
N GLU A 907 53.26 37.19 -49.89
CA GLU A 907 54.48 37.79 -49.33
C GLU A 907 54.79 37.25 -47.93
N LEU A 908 56.06 36.98 -47.66
CA LEU A 908 56.56 36.45 -46.40
C LEU A 908 57.57 37.41 -45.77
N ARG A 909 57.55 37.48 -44.44
CA ARG A 909 58.58 38.19 -43.69
C ARG A 909 59.79 37.32 -43.47
N ALA A 910 60.94 37.79 -43.94
CA ALA A 910 62.22 37.09 -43.90
C ALA A 910 63.32 37.97 -43.28
N VAL A 911 64.44 37.38 -42.90
CA VAL A 911 65.66 38.07 -42.47
C VAL A 911 66.60 38.22 -43.67
N ARG A 912 67.06 39.44 -43.91
CA ARG A 912 68.09 39.77 -44.92
C ARG A 912 69.06 40.79 -44.34
N ALA A 913 70.35 40.54 -44.47
CA ALA A 913 71.41 41.43 -43.96
C ALA A 913 71.22 41.88 -42.48
N GLY A 914 70.68 41.00 -41.63
CA GLY A 914 70.47 41.26 -40.20
C GLY A 914 69.20 42.04 -39.82
N GLY A 915 68.40 42.48 -40.79
CA GLY A 915 67.07 43.08 -40.56
C GLY A 915 65.94 42.21 -41.14
N THR A 916 64.70 42.51 -40.78
CA THR A 916 63.52 41.86 -41.38
C THR A 916 63.05 42.62 -42.62
N VAL A 917 62.64 41.90 -43.65
CA VAL A 917 62.09 42.42 -44.90
C VAL A 917 60.86 41.59 -45.28
N VAL A 918 59.88 42.20 -45.96
CA VAL A 918 58.79 41.46 -46.60
C VAL A 918 59.17 41.22 -48.06
N VAL A 919 59.05 39.98 -48.53
CA VAL A 919 59.46 39.54 -49.87
C VAL A 919 58.44 38.57 -50.45
N ASP A 920 58.44 38.40 -51.76
CA ASP A 920 57.67 37.34 -52.44
C ASP A 920 58.07 35.96 -51.87
N ALA A 921 57.08 35.11 -51.61
CA ALA A 921 57.30 33.79 -51.04
C ALA A 921 58.29 32.93 -51.85
N ALA A 922 58.33 33.07 -53.17
CA ALA A 922 59.24 32.33 -54.04
C ALA A 922 60.72 32.74 -53.90
N GLU A 923 61.00 33.92 -53.34
CA GLU A 923 62.36 34.41 -53.06
C GLU A 923 62.90 33.94 -51.71
N ALA A 924 62.02 33.62 -50.76
CA ALA A 924 62.36 33.22 -49.41
C ALA A 924 62.86 31.77 -49.34
N LEU A 925 63.81 31.50 -48.43
CA LEU A 925 64.23 30.15 -48.08
C LEU A 925 64.11 29.92 -46.58
N VAL A 926 63.74 28.72 -46.15
CA VAL A 926 63.86 28.34 -44.73
C VAL A 926 65.33 28.15 -44.36
N ALA A 927 65.76 28.75 -43.25
CA ALA A 927 67.10 28.59 -42.69
C ALA A 927 67.23 27.27 -41.93
N ASP A 928 67.28 26.15 -42.66
CA ASP A 928 67.32 24.79 -42.12
C ASP A 928 68.75 24.27 -41.85
N ALA A 929 69.75 24.75 -42.60
CA ALA A 929 71.11 24.22 -42.57
C ALA A 929 72.16 25.34 -42.44
N PRO A 930 72.89 25.44 -41.31
CA PRO A 930 73.86 26.50 -41.08
C PRO A 930 75.05 26.47 -42.06
N ASP A 931 75.44 25.29 -42.56
CA ASP A 931 76.49 25.13 -43.57
C ASP A 931 76.06 25.56 -44.99
N ALA A 932 74.75 25.67 -45.24
CA ALA A 932 74.23 26.12 -46.52
C ALA A 932 74.09 27.65 -46.61
N LEU A 933 74.15 28.38 -45.48
CA LEU A 933 73.86 29.81 -45.43
C LEU A 933 74.82 30.65 -46.31
N SER A 934 76.12 30.36 -46.26
CA SER A 934 77.11 31.06 -47.11
C SER A 934 76.95 30.75 -48.61
N LEU A 935 76.33 29.61 -48.95
CA LEU A 935 76.09 29.19 -50.34
C LEU A 935 74.85 29.82 -50.96
N VAL A 936 73.88 30.26 -50.13
CA VAL A 936 72.66 30.93 -50.60
C VAL A 936 72.80 32.46 -50.61
N GLY A 937 73.92 33.01 -50.15
CA GLY A 937 74.27 34.43 -50.25
C GLY A 937 73.25 35.35 -49.56
N GLU A 938 72.94 36.48 -50.20
CA GLU A 938 72.01 37.51 -49.69
C GLU A 938 70.53 37.19 -49.94
N ARG A 939 70.16 35.91 -50.08
CA ARG A 939 68.75 35.53 -50.22
C ARG A 939 68.00 35.74 -48.90
N PRO A 940 66.71 36.14 -48.93
CA PRO A 940 65.90 36.27 -47.72
C PRO A 940 65.71 34.92 -47.02
N LEU A 941 65.93 34.88 -45.71
CA LEU A 941 65.88 33.67 -44.91
C LEU A 941 64.73 33.69 -43.89
N LEU A 942 63.94 32.62 -43.80
CA LEU A 942 62.93 32.43 -42.77
C LEU A 942 63.61 31.74 -41.57
N PRO A 943 63.86 32.47 -40.46
CA PRO A 943 64.48 31.88 -39.29
C PRO A 943 63.48 30.96 -38.59
N VAL A 944 63.93 29.77 -38.19
CA VAL A 944 63.10 28.78 -37.49
C VAL A 944 64.00 27.85 -36.66
N ALA A 945 63.47 27.26 -35.60
CA ALA A 945 64.18 26.21 -34.89
C ALA A 945 64.45 25.03 -35.85
N PRO A 946 65.70 24.51 -35.96
CA PRO A 946 66.07 23.51 -36.96
C PRO A 946 65.16 22.27 -37.03
N ARG A 947 64.66 21.83 -35.88
CA ARG A 947 63.75 20.67 -35.78
C ARG A 947 62.38 20.87 -36.46
N TYR A 948 61.99 22.11 -36.74
CA TYR A 948 60.72 22.49 -37.36
C TYR A 948 60.90 23.10 -38.76
N ALA A 949 62.12 23.03 -39.31
CA ALA A 949 62.42 23.68 -40.58
C ALA A 949 61.69 23.02 -41.77
N ALA A 950 61.53 21.70 -41.73
CA ALA A 950 60.80 20.96 -42.76
C ALA A 950 59.30 21.27 -42.70
N GLU A 951 58.74 21.35 -41.49
CA GLU A 951 57.35 21.69 -41.22
C GLU A 951 57.03 23.12 -41.67
N LEU A 952 57.92 24.08 -41.40
CA LEU A 952 57.75 25.45 -41.89
C LEU A 952 57.84 25.54 -43.41
N ALA A 953 58.78 24.82 -44.02
CA ALA A 953 58.94 24.77 -45.47
C ALA A 953 57.70 24.18 -46.15
N ALA A 954 57.13 23.11 -45.57
CA ALA A 954 55.88 22.52 -46.03
C ALA A 954 54.67 23.44 -45.84
N LEU A 955 54.57 24.10 -44.68
CA LEU A 955 53.47 25.02 -44.37
C LEU A 955 53.44 26.24 -45.30
N LEU A 956 54.59 26.84 -45.58
CA LEU A 956 54.68 28.05 -46.39
C LEU A 956 54.96 27.76 -47.88
N GLU A 957 55.03 26.48 -48.27
CA GLU A 957 55.35 26.02 -49.62
C GLU A 957 56.66 26.59 -50.20
N VAL A 958 57.67 26.79 -49.34
CA VAL A 958 58.98 27.34 -49.73
C VAL A 958 60.10 26.30 -49.62
N ARG A 959 61.19 26.51 -50.37
CA ARG A 959 62.36 25.63 -50.31
C ARG A 959 63.23 25.91 -49.09
N SER A 960 63.98 24.90 -48.65
CA SER A 960 65.01 25.08 -47.62
C SER A 960 66.33 25.58 -48.21
N ALA A 961 67.18 26.19 -47.38
CA ALA A 961 68.54 26.59 -47.77
C ALA A 961 69.41 25.37 -48.11
N GLY A 962 69.26 24.29 -47.36
CA GLY A 962 69.90 23.00 -47.58
C GLY A 962 69.52 22.38 -48.92
N GLU A 963 68.23 22.39 -49.30
CA GLU A 963 67.74 21.91 -50.60
C GLU A 963 68.30 22.75 -51.75
N ALA A 964 68.30 24.07 -51.59
CA ALA A 964 68.88 24.97 -52.59
C ALA A 964 70.38 24.72 -52.81
N ALA A 965 71.10 24.29 -51.78
CA ALA A 965 72.53 23.98 -51.82
C ALA A 965 72.85 22.47 -52.01
N ALA A 966 71.85 21.59 -52.13
CA ALA A 966 72.05 20.14 -52.13
C ALA A 966 72.85 19.63 -53.34
N GLY A 967 72.70 20.28 -54.50
CA GLY A 967 73.42 19.93 -55.73
C GLY A 967 74.87 20.45 -55.81
N LEU A 968 75.33 21.19 -54.80
CA LEU A 968 76.66 21.78 -54.77
C LEU A 968 77.62 20.86 -54.02
N VAL A 969 78.63 20.34 -54.72
CA VAL A 969 79.64 19.42 -54.18
C VAL A 969 81.00 20.10 -54.02
N PRO A 970 81.85 19.63 -53.08
CA PRO A 970 83.25 20.03 -52.97
C PRO A 970 84.01 19.90 -54.29
N GLU A 971 84.83 20.91 -54.61
CA GLU A 971 85.69 20.92 -55.80
C GLU A 971 86.80 19.86 -55.71
N GLU A 972 87.23 19.53 -54.50
CA GLU A 972 88.19 18.47 -54.18
C GLU A 972 87.55 17.38 -53.30
N ALA A 973 88.06 16.15 -53.38
CA ALA A 973 87.49 15.01 -52.65
C ALA A 973 87.83 14.99 -51.14
N GLY A 974 88.91 15.66 -50.73
CA GLY A 974 89.41 15.66 -49.35
C GLY A 974 90.02 14.32 -48.89
N THR A 975 90.80 14.37 -47.82
CA THR A 975 91.43 13.19 -47.21
C THR A 975 90.54 12.61 -46.13
N GLU A 976 90.27 11.31 -46.16
CA GLU A 976 89.46 10.66 -45.12
C GLU A 976 90.22 10.57 -43.79
N ARG A 977 89.59 11.01 -42.71
CA ARG A 977 90.12 11.00 -41.34
C ARG A 977 89.09 10.40 -40.39
N GLU A 978 89.57 9.67 -39.38
CA GLU A 978 88.71 9.13 -38.31
C GLU A 978 88.36 10.23 -37.30
N VAL A 979 87.10 10.26 -36.86
CA VAL A 979 86.67 11.18 -35.79
C VAL A 979 87.28 10.72 -34.46
N PRO A 980 87.95 11.61 -33.71
CA PRO A 980 88.58 11.27 -32.43
C PRO A 980 87.62 10.57 -31.46
N ALA A 981 88.11 9.55 -30.77
CA ALA A 981 87.30 8.73 -29.85
C ALA A 981 86.64 9.57 -28.75
N ALA A 982 87.36 10.57 -28.20
CA ALA A 982 86.83 11.47 -27.19
C ALA A 982 85.62 12.28 -27.69
N VAL A 983 85.60 12.68 -28.97
CA VAL A 983 84.47 13.40 -29.57
C VAL A 983 83.29 12.46 -29.81
N ARG A 984 83.54 11.20 -30.21
CA ARG A 984 82.48 10.17 -30.31
C ARG A 984 81.85 9.82 -28.97
N GLU A 985 82.62 9.91 -27.88
CA GLU A 985 82.11 9.76 -26.51
C GLU A 985 81.31 11.00 -26.07
N LEU A 986 81.77 12.20 -26.43
CA LEU A 986 81.06 13.45 -26.14
C LEU A 986 79.71 13.54 -26.89
N LEU A 987 79.72 13.22 -28.19
CA LEU A 987 78.57 13.29 -29.09
C LEU A 987 78.27 11.91 -29.69
N PRO A 988 77.48 11.07 -28.99
CA PRO A 988 77.00 9.81 -29.57
C PRO A 988 76.14 10.11 -30.80
N GLY A 989 76.48 9.52 -31.94
CA GLY A 989 75.76 9.72 -33.21
C GLY A 989 76.54 10.47 -34.30
N VAL A 990 77.73 11.00 -34.01
CA VAL A 990 78.62 11.53 -35.05
C VAL A 990 79.15 10.41 -35.97
N PRO A 991 79.42 10.69 -37.26
CA PRO A 991 79.98 9.68 -38.17
C PRO A 991 81.37 9.24 -37.73
N ALA A 992 81.78 8.03 -38.13
CA ALA A 992 83.10 7.50 -37.81
C ALA A 992 84.25 8.23 -38.55
N TYR A 993 83.94 8.81 -39.72
CA TYR A 993 84.93 9.45 -40.59
C TYR A 993 84.41 10.80 -41.10
N TYR A 994 85.34 11.68 -41.43
CA TYR A 994 85.10 12.93 -42.15
C TYR A 994 86.17 13.12 -43.24
N ARG A 995 85.91 14.04 -44.18
CA ARG A 995 86.84 14.47 -45.23
C ARG A 995 87.49 15.77 -44.82
N GLU A 996 88.79 15.72 -44.55
CA GLU A 996 89.64 16.87 -44.24
C GLU A 996 90.10 17.54 -45.54
N HIS A 997 90.02 18.87 -45.59
CA HIS A 997 90.48 19.71 -46.69
C HIS A 997 91.47 20.73 -46.15
N GLU A 998 92.49 21.09 -46.94
CA GLU A 998 93.29 22.27 -46.62
C GLU A 998 92.50 23.56 -46.91
N GLU A 999 91.67 23.53 -47.97
CA GLU A 999 90.78 24.61 -48.36
C GLU A 999 89.50 24.00 -48.97
N LEU A 1000 88.37 24.14 -48.29
CA LEU A 1000 87.09 23.60 -48.77
C LEU A 1000 86.36 24.65 -49.61
N ARG A 1001 86.38 24.45 -50.94
CA ARG A 1001 85.64 25.29 -51.90
C ARG A 1001 84.45 24.55 -52.51
N ILE A 1002 83.31 25.23 -52.57
CA ILE A 1002 82.09 24.78 -53.23
C ILE A 1002 81.55 25.94 -54.06
N ALA A 1003 81.49 25.76 -55.39
CA ALA A 1003 81.01 26.78 -56.33
C ALA A 1003 81.70 28.15 -56.17
N GLY A 1004 83.01 28.15 -55.91
CA GLY A 1004 83.80 29.37 -55.70
C GLY A 1004 83.63 30.04 -54.33
N VAL A 1005 82.85 29.46 -53.40
CA VAL A 1005 82.72 29.92 -52.01
C VAL A 1005 83.59 29.04 -51.12
N GLU A 1006 84.44 29.66 -50.30
CA GLU A 1006 85.23 28.98 -49.27
C GLU A 1006 84.38 28.77 -48.02
N LEU A 1007 84.40 27.55 -47.49
CA LEU A 1007 83.61 27.13 -46.33
C LEU A 1007 84.51 26.49 -45.27
N ASP A 1008 84.17 26.70 -44.00
CA ASP A 1008 84.82 25.99 -42.90
C ASP A 1008 84.42 24.52 -42.86
N TRP A 1009 83.18 24.21 -43.26
CA TRP A 1009 82.63 22.86 -43.27
C TRP A 1009 81.39 22.73 -44.16
N ARG A 1010 81.05 21.49 -44.52
CA ARG A 1010 79.85 21.12 -45.27
C ARG A 1010 79.40 19.71 -44.91
N ARG A 1011 78.10 19.49 -44.74
CA ARG A 1011 77.48 18.16 -44.70
C ARG A 1011 76.71 17.89 -45.99
N THR A 1012 77.25 17.06 -46.88
CA THR A 1012 76.57 16.73 -48.15
C THR A 1012 75.34 15.85 -47.91
N PRO A 1013 74.38 15.80 -48.87
CA PRO A 1013 73.12 15.05 -48.69
C PRO A 1013 73.28 13.54 -48.43
N ASP A 1014 74.39 12.94 -48.87
CA ASP A 1014 74.77 11.55 -48.60
C ASP A 1014 75.26 11.33 -47.15
N GLY A 1015 75.33 12.39 -46.34
CA GLY A 1015 75.74 12.36 -44.95
C GLY A 1015 77.25 12.55 -44.73
N THR A 1016 78.03 12.72 -45.80
CA THR A 1016 79.49 12.92 -45.70
C THR A 1016 79.81 14.29 -45.11
N LEU A 1017 80.68 14.33 -44.09
CA LEU A 1017 81.17 15.58 -43.50
C LEU A 1017 82.48 16.00 -44.15
N HIS A 1018 82.54 17.24 -44.61
CA HIS A 1018 83.72 17.90 -45.12
C HIS A 1018 84.07 19.05 -44.17
N ALA A 1019 85.34 19.19 -43.81
CA ALA A 1019 85.82 20.26 -42.94
C ALA A 1019 87.21 20.74 -43.36
N ALA A 1020 87.44 22.04 -43.30
CA ALA A 1020 88.74 22.68 -43.58
C ALA A 1020 89.39 23.29 -42.33
N THR A 1021 88.59 23.63 -41.31
CA THR A 1021 89.06 24.22 -40.05
C THR A 1021 88.66 23.36 -38.86
N LEU A 1022 89.30 23.58 -37.71
CA LEU A 1022 88.98 22.86 -36.47
C LEU A 1022 87.59 23.24 -35.97
N GLU A 1023 87.26 24.53 -36.00
CA GLU A 1023 85.95 25.08 -35.70
C GLU A 1023 84.88 24.61 -36.68
N GLY A 1024 85.24 24.48 -37.96
CA GLY A 1024 84.40 23.89 -38.98
C GLY A 1024 84.09 22.43 -38.69
N LEU A 1025 85.11 21.62 -38.37
CA LEU A 1025 84.93 20.22 -37.97
C LEU A 1025 84.04 20.10 -36.72
N ALA A 1026 84.24 20.95 -35.72
CA ALA A 1026 83.42 20.97 -34.53
C ALA A 1026 81.95 21.27 -34.83
N SER A 1027 81.71 22.26 -35.69
CA SER A 1027 80.37 22.64 -36.15
C SER A 1027 79.72 21.53 -36.97
N ALA A 1028 80.47 20.88 -37.85
CA ALA A 1028 80.00 19.74 -38.66
C ALA A 1028 79.58 18.55 -37.81
N LEU A 1029 80.39 18.20 -36.82
CA LEU A 1029 80.11 17.08 -35.90
C LEU A 1029 78.92 17.39 -34.99
N ALA A 1030 78.87 18.60 -34.42
CA ALA A 1030 77.74 19.04 -33.59
C ALA A 1030 76.44 19.08 -34.38
N TRP A 1031 76.46 19.56 -35.62
CA TRP A 1031 75.30 19.56 -36.51
C TRP A 1031 74.84 18.14 -36.88
N ALA A 1032 75.77 17.26 -37.26
CA ALA A 1032 75.46 15.88 -37.62
C ALA A 1032 74.84 15.08 -36.46
N ALA A 1033 75.20 15.39 -35.21
CA ALA A 1033 74.64 14.77 -34.01
C ALA A 1033 73.36 15.45 -33.51
N GLY A 1034 72.85 16.50 -34.19
CA GLY A 1034 71.69 17.27 -33.72
C GLY A 1034 71.96 18.09 -32.45
N ALA A 1035 73.23 18.33 -32.11
CA ALA A 1035 73.68 18.97 -30.89
C ALA A 1035 74.37 20.32 -31.16
N TRP A 1036 73.76 21.16 -32.01
CA TRP A 1036 74.34 22.44 -32.48
C TRP A 1036 74.91 23.36 -31.37
N PRO A 1037 74.28 23.51 -30.18
CA PRO A 1037 74.84 24.32 -29.10
C PRO A 1037 76.21 23.83 -28.61
N ARG A 1038 76.49 22.52 -28.72
CA ARG A 1038 77.72 21.88 -28.24
C ARG A 1038 78.94 22.07 -29.15
N ARG A 1039 78.80 22.74 -30.30
CA ARG A 1039 79.93 22.98 -31.22
C ARG A 1039 81.15 23.59 -30.52
N PHE A 1040 80.94 24.46 -29.54
CA PHE A 1040 82.05 25.07 -28.78
C PHE A 1040 82.73 24.10 -27.81
N GLU A 1041 81.98 23.17 -27.21
CA GLU A 1041 82.56 22.08 -26.40
C GLU A 1041 83.39 21.14 -27.28
N VAL A 1042 82.88 20.83 -28.48
CA VAL A 1042 83.60 20.02 -29.46
C VAL A 1042 84.87 20.72 -29.94
N THR A 1043 84.81 22.04 -30.21
CA THR A 1043 86.00 22.84 -30.53
C THR A 1043 87.05 22.72 -29.42
N ALA A 1044 86.64 22.98 -28.17
CA ALA A 1044 87.55 22.91 -27.02
C ALA A 1044 88.18 21.52 -26.85
N LEU A 1045 87.42 20.45 -27.14
CA LEU A 1045 87.90 19.08 -27.07
C LEU A 1045 88.82 18.70 -28.24
N LEU A 1046 88.58 19.25 -29.44
CA LEU A 1046 89.43 19.06 -30.61
C LEU A 1046 90.75 19.82 -30.47
N GLU A 1047 90.75 20.98 -29.80
CA GLU A 1047 91.96 21.74 -29.47
C GLU A 1047 92.80 21.07 -28.37
N ASP A 1048 92.15 20.56 -27.32
CA ASP A 1048 92.80 19.90 -26.20
C ASP A 1048 92.08 18.60 -25.77
N PRO A 1049 92.55 17.43 -26.26
CA PRO A 1049 91.97 16.14 -25.92
C PRO A 1049 92.03 15.78 -24.43
N GLU A 1050 92.89 16.42 -23.62
CA GLU A 1050 92.99 16.13 -22.17
C GLU A 1050 91.77 16.65 -21.39
N ARG A 1051 91.01 17.59 -21.96
CA ARG A 1051 89.79 18.16 -21.35
C ARG A 1051 88.57 17.24 -21.41
N ALA A 1052 88.70 16.06 -21.99
CA ALA A 1052 87.60 15.10 -22.12
C ALA A 1052 86.92 14.79 -20.76
N ALA A 1053 87.71 14.58 -19.69
CA ALA A 1053 87.17 14.29 -18.36
C ALA A 1053 86.49 15.50 -17.69
N GLU A 1054 87.01 16.71 -17.92
CA GLU A 1054 86.42 17.98 -17.45
C GLU A 1054 85.05 18.19 -18.10
N LEU A 1055 84.98 18.10 -19.43
CA LEU A 1055 83.73 18.25 -20.19
C LEU A 1055 82.72 17.14 -19.85
N ALA A 1056 83.17 15.90 -19.66
CA ALA A 1056 82.31 14.80 -19.23
C ALA A 1056 81.72 15.00 -17.82
N ALA A 1057 82.47 15.62 -16.89
CA ALA A 1057 81.98 15.94 -15.56
C ALA A 1057 81.02 17.15 -15.55
N ALA A 1058 81.28 18.17 -16.37
CA ALA A 1058 80.39 19.32 -16.51
C ALA A 1058 78.98 18.90 -16.95
N ARG A 1059 78.87 17.84 -17.77
CA ARG A 1059 77.61 17.25 -18.24
C ARG A 1059 76.72 16.64 -17.16
N TRP A 1060 77.15 16.51 -15.91
CA TRP A 1060 76.25 16.07 -14.85
C TRP A 1060 75.16 17.10 -14.51
N PHE A 1061 75.30 18.32 -15.02
CA PHE A 1061 74.40 19.45 -14.74
C PHE A 1061 73.65 19.97 -15.99
N ASP A 1062 73.91 19.39 -17.16
CA ASP A 1062 73.09 19.52 -18.38
C ASP A 1062 71.86 18.62 -18.28
#